data_AF-A0A2E7G161-F1
#
_entry.id   AF-A0A2E7G161-F1
#
_cell.length_a   1.000
_cell.length_b   1.000
_cell.length_c   1.000
_cell.angle_alpha   90.00
_cell.angle_beta   90.00
_cell.angle_gamma   90.00
#
_symmetry.space_group_name_H-M   'P 1'
#
loop_
_entity.id
_entity.type
_entity.pdbx_description
1 polymer ?
#
loop_
_entity_poly.entity_id
_entity_poly.type
_entity_poly.pdbx_seq_one_letter_code
_entity_poly.pdbx_strand_id
1 'polypeptide(L)'
;DSGSLASWGVSKQVWGIQKFKFIGSDNYSQLATGSWFGECPKSEDIVSSIRFPKYGGWRLGSPVIDGPSIRLDQPLLALDMDRISRETLLDSATHEAVTLAPLRKRKISARKMPLELLPYWVEKAHPRLGSSERAARLKSLRDSLSTPESMRLRRKIDDSTWRRFTEHWGSVEWSNEPIKVGDWIDTRNISEKAEAVLIRWFLDNCQSELVIESRQHTHSLFSKSSRLQENIRLLISSKWKDPPISNLLQPHHILPSLWVVLDLHQGPRFPVNISPKISANRPHENLIWTRPTSAREVLTSKNQMGGKESFVLTTLPSPESDEDQLVRAAVLCYPGGDADWANKVEMNSPIAAWIASPPAERWSRWERLGEQLGDDWISLMLPEHIPRTAFATAASTAPTDWVNELVFSIRSRLRYEPDLANDLRKHAEISPPKEASWLAHVLLSEIPWYTEELQRDLGTWGLDRFLEYPPSRCSESIHGLHWLSDRFPLHLQSESDDWKTIARSIGYSMPQDHDLHLWAVLSQWYEEDHRPHHSLMNLIVKRLPEEWWAPVAETILTVLSDEPDGILLLSQSNIAWPSLIIRPIGEVHQMPGGFSTIHKGVRRTLLTRLERMFDNPQWEEGLSGSIMISDLAETLRSARTLSAPPRGKSHPMVGWLAFPEHLWPSIESIQSESGDARISSRLMQRLSGWHPELSRNTMTI
;
A
#
# COMPACT_ATOMS: atom_id res chain seq x y z
N ASP A 1 27.41 -13.95 5.02
CA ASP A 1 28.83 -14.07 5.40
C ASP A 1 29.52 -12.74 5.63
N SER A 2 29.84 -12.44 6.89
CA SER A 2 31.06 -11.73 7.35
C SER A 2 30.95 -11.34 8.83
N GLY A 3 30.77 -12.34 9.69
CA GLY A 3 31.13 -12.23 11.11
C GLY A 3 32.63 -12.54 11.28
N SER A 4 33.51 -11.64 10.84
CA SER A 4 34.94 -11.74 11.16
C SER A 4 35.31 -10.76 12.28
N LEU A 5 36.05 -11.25 13.26
CA LEU A 5 36.58 -10.51 14.43
C LEU A 5 37.50 -9.32 14.05
N ALA A 6 37.78 -9.10 12.75
CA ALA A 6 38.51 -7.92 12.26
C ALA A 6 37.64 -6.65 12.17
N SER A 7 36.33 -6.76 12.39
CA SER A 7 35.37 -5.63 12.35
C SER A 7 35.36 -4.77 13.61
N TRP A 8 36.11 -5.13 14.66
CA TRP A 8 36.25 -4.38 15.91
C TRP A 8 37.43 -3.39 15.88
N GLY A 9 37.76 -2.87 14.69
CA GLY A 9 38.71 -1.77 14.54
C GLY A 9 38.06 -0.45 14.95
N VAL A 10 38.66 0.22 15.93
CA VAL A 10 38.42 1.62 16.34
C VAL A 10 37.82 2.42 15.18
N SER A 11 36.59 2.92 15.37
CA SER A 11 35.89 3.76 14.39
C SER A 11 36.86 4.84 13.89
N LYS A 12 37.32 4.74 12.63
CA LYS A 12 38.11 5.81 12.02
C LYS A 12 37.28 7.08 12.14
N GLN A 13 37.75 8.04 12.93
CA GLN A 13 37.15 9.37 12.96
C GLN A 13 37.31 9.99 11.57
N VAL A 14 36.25 9.94 10.78
CA VAL A 14 36.19 10.62 9.50
C VAL A 14 35.82 12.07 9.78
N TRP A 15 36.78 12.96 9.54
CA TRP A 15 36.52 14.40 9.57
C TRP A 15 35.85 14.79 8.25
N GLY A 16 34.54 15.05 8.30
CA GLY A 16 33.77 15.58 7.18
C GLY A 16 33.70 17.10 7.25
N ILE A 17 34.01 17.79 6.15
CA ILE A 17 33.78 19.23 6.03
C ILE A 17 32.43 19.42 5.32
N GLN A 18 31.45 20.02 6.01
CA GLN A 18 30.19 20.44 5.41
C GLN A 18 30.17 21.97 5.27
N LYS A 19 29.79 22.44 4.08
CA LYS A 19 29.69 23.86 3.76
C LYS A 19 28.22 24.26 3.67
N PHE A 20 27.79 25.15 4.54
CA PHE A 20 26.44 25.70 4.56
C PHE A 20 26.41 27.07 3.88
N LYS A 21 25.29 27.40 3.21
CA LYS A 21 25.02 28.74 2.67
C LYS A 21 23.65 29.18 3.17
N PHE A 22 23.59 30.32 3.84
CA PHE A 22 22.33 30.90 4.31
C PHE A 22 21.45 31.33 3.13
N ILE A 23 20.15 31.05 3.23
CA ILE A 23 19.12 31.44 2.26
C ILE A 23 18.18 32.39 2.98
N GLY A 24 18.21 33.69 2.62
CA GLY A 24 17.28 34.70 3.14
C GLY A 24 17.83 35.57 4.27
N SER A 25 17.75 36.89 4.07
CA SER A 25 18.08 38.03 4.95
C SER A 25 19.57 38.36 5.17
N ASP A 26 19.89 39.65 5.01
CA ASP A 26 21.20 40.31 5.18
C ASP A 26 21.72 40.35 6.63
N ASN A 27 21.11 39.59 7.54
CA ASN A 27 21.51 39.58 8.94
C ASN A 27 22.54 38.49 9.18
N TYR A 28 23.81 38.90 9.14
CA TYR A 28 24.96 38.12 9.57
C TYR A 28 24.76 37.63 11.02
N SER A 29 24.22 36.43 11.18
CA SER A 29 24.31 35.72 12.45
C SER A 29 25.73 35.16 12.54
N GLN A 30 26.64 35.91 13.18
CA GLN A 30 27.97 35.39 13.52
C GLN A 30 27.77 34.17 14.42
N LEU A 31 28.01 32.98 13.88
CA LEU A 31 28.21 31.79 14.71
C LEU A 31 29.44 32.05 15.57
N ALA A 32 29.26 32.09 16.89
CA ALA A 32 30.38 32.24 17.81
C ALA A 32 31.37 31.08 17.61
N THR A 33 32.66 31.37 17.58
CA THR A 33 33.70 30.36 17.41
C THR A 33 33.58 29.33 18.54
N GLY A 34 33.38 28.05 18.19
CA GLY A 34 33.10 26.97 19.16
C GLY A 34 31.63 26.56 19.30
N SER A 35 30.71 27.17 18.53
CA SER A 35 29.31 26.73 18.47
C SER A 35 29.19 25.40 17.71
N TRP A 36 28.49 24.44 18.29
CA TRP A 36 28.13 23.19 17.63
C TRP A 36 26.84 23.38 16.84
N PHE A 37 26.80 22.88 15.59
CA PHE A 37 25.52 22.73 14.89
C PHE A 37 24.72 21.67 15.66
N GLY A 38 23.48 22.00 16.05
CA GLY A 38 22.56 21.03 16.63
C GLY A 38 22.22 19.89 15.65
N GLU A 39 21.40 18.94 16.09
CA GLU A 39 20.86 17.93 15.18
C GLU A 39 20.18 18.59 13.98
N CYS A 40 20.41 18.04 12.79
CA CYS A 40 19.81 18.54 11.57
C CYS A 40 18.28 18.43 11.72
N PRO A 41 17.52 19.53 11.66
CA PRO A 41 16.07 19.48 11.78
C PRO A 41 15.49 18.55 10.70
N LYS A 42 14.39 17.87 11.02
CA LYS A 42 13.73 16.96 10.07
C LYS A 42 13.35 17.76 8.82
N SER A 43 13.40 17.13 7.63
CA SER A 43 13.17 17.79 6.32
C SER A 43 11.87 18.63 6.28
N GLU A 44 10.86 18.21 7.04
CA GLU A 44 9.56 18.88 7.22
C GLU A 44 9.68 20.28 7.85
N ASP A 45 10.59 20.47 8.81
CA ASP A 45 10.80 21.74 9.51
C ASP A 45 11.50 22.77 8.59
N ILE A 46 12.44 22.33 7.77
CA ILE A 46 13.19 23.18 6.82
C ILE A 46 12.25 23.81 5.79
N VAL A 47 11.26 23.04 5.33
CA VAL A 47 10.29 23.43 4.31
C VAL A 47 9.34 24.54 4.77
N SER A 48 9.01 24.57 6.06
CA SER A 48 8.07 25.55 6.63
C SER A 48 8.61 26.98 6.65
N SER A 49 9.94 27.13 6.71
CA SER A 49 10.62 28.43 6.85
C SER A 49 10.93 29.14 5.52
N ILE A 50 11.06 28.39 4.41
CA ILE A 50 11.43 28.95 3.11
C ILE A 50 10.17 29.41 2.37
N ARG A 51 10.05 30.72 2.10
CA ARG A 51 8.99 31.27 1.24
C ARG A 51 9.35 31.10 -0.24
N PHE A 52 8.82 30.05 -0.86
CA PHE A 52 8.90 29.84 -2.31
C PHE A 52 7.49 29.80 -2.95
N PRO A 53 7.36 30.04 -4.26
CA PRO A 53 6.08 29.96 -4.97
C PRO A 53 5.48 28.54 -4.95
N LYS A 54 4.25 28.43 -4.48
CA LYS A 54 3.50 27.15 -4.33
C LYS A 54 2.29 27.06 -5.27
N TYR A 55 1.80 28.20 -5.73
CA TYR A 55 0.61 28.31 -6.56
C TYR A 55 1.09 28.65 -7.97
N GLY A 56 1.01 27.66 -8.87
CA GLY A 56 1.23 27.89 -10.28
C GLY A 56 0.81 26.73 -11.17
N GLY A 57 0.57 27.02 -12.45
CA GLY A 57 0.03 26.09 -13.44
C GLY A 57 0.95 24.93 -13.79
N TRP A 58 2.26 25.08 -13.59
CA TRP A 58 3.25 24.04 -13.85
C TRP A 58 4.27 23.87 -12.72
N ARG A 59 4.83 22.66 -12.63
CA ARG A 59 5.83 22.28 -11.61
C ARG A 59 7.23 22.49 -12.16
N LEU A 60 8.02 23.31 -11.48
CA LEU A 60 9.43 23.50 -11.77
C LEU A 60 10.32 22.43 -11.10
N GLY A 61 10.11 22.15 -9.82
CA GLY A 61 11.01 21.29 -9.04
C GLY A 61 10.71 21.29 -7.55
N SER A 62 11.69 20.96 -6.71
CA SER A 62 11.60 21.04 -5.24
C SER A 62 12.88 21.62 -4.62
N PRO A 63 12.82 22.34 -3.48
CA PRO A 63 14.00 22.95 -2.86
C PRO A 63 14.91 21.93 -2.17
N VAL A 64 14.35 20.76 -1.83
CA VAL A 64 15.04 19.62 -1.23
C VAL A 64 14.61 18.36 -1.98
N ILE A 65 15.44 17.31 -1.97
CA ILE A 65 15.04 15.97 -2.43
C ILE A 65 13.83 15.52 -1.60
N ASP A 66 12.79 15.03 -2.27
CA ASP A 66 11.51 14.66 -1.63
C ASP A 66 10.75 15.82 -0.94
N GLY A 67 11.17 17.06 -1.18
CA GLY A 67 10.50 18.26 -0.68
C GLY A 67 9.27 18.70 -1.48
N PRO A 68 8.58 19.76 -1.02
CA PRO A 68 7.40 20.36 -1.64
C PRO A 68 7.68 20.86 -3.06
N SER A 69 6.66 20.87 -3.91
CA SER A 69 6.79 21.37 -5.29
C SER A 69 6.82 22.90 -5.34
N ILE A 70 7.81 23.43 -6.05
CA ILE A 70 7.84 24.83 -6.50
C ILE A 70 7.03 24.94 -7.79
N ARG A 71 6.06 25.83 -7.81
CA ARG A 71 5.18 26.10 -8.96
C ARG A 71 5.17 27.60 -9.26
N LEU A 72 5.31 27.95 -10.54
CA LEU A 72 5.46 29.33 -11.00
C LEU A 72 4.40 29.66 -12.06
N ASP A 73 3.72 30.78 -11.88
CA ASP A 73 2.85 31.41 -12.91
C ASP A 73 3.55 32.55 -13.65
N GLN A 74 4.83 32.78 -13.36
CA GLN A 74 5.57 33.92 -13.87
C GLN A 74 6.63 33.44 -14.86
N PRO A 75 6.89 34.24 -15.93
CA PRO A 75 7.86 33.89 -16.95
C PRO A 75 9.24 33.55 -16.41
N LEU A 76 9.81 32.45 -16.91
CA LEU A 76 11.09 31.91 -16.46
C LEU A 76 12.12 31.92 -17.60
N LEU A 77 13.30 32.46 -17.33
CA LEU A 77 14.45 32.44 -18.23
C LEU A 77 15.50 31.46 -17.71
N ALA A 78 15.83 30.42 -18.46
CA ALA A 78 16.89 29.48 -18.13
C ALA A 78 18.13 29.72 -18.98
N LEU A 79 19.25 30.05 -18.32
CA LEU A 79 20.53 30.35 -18.98
C LEU A 79 21.58 29.28 -18.67
N ASP A 80 22.39 28.95 -19.67
CA ASP A 80 23.57 28.08 -19.56
C ASP A 80 23.31 26.68 -18.99
N MET A 81 22.12 26.15 -19.22
CA MET A 81 21.72 24.81 -18.78
C MET A 81 22.54 23.72 -19.48
N ASP A 82 23.01 22.74 -18.69
CA ASP A 82 23.60 21.53 -19.26
C ASP A 82 22.55 20.70 -20.00
N ARG A 83 23.00 19.72 -20.78
CA ARG A 83 22.09 18.94 -21.65
C ARG A 83 20.97 18.27 -20.86
N ILE A 84 21.31 17.67 -19.72
CA ILE A 84 20.36 16.92 -18.88
C ILE A 84 19.33 17.90 -18.31
N SER A 85 19.75 18.97 -17.66
CA SER A 85 18.82 19.92 -17.04
C SER A 85 17.92 20.61 -18.06
N ARG A 86 18.45 20.94 -19.25
CA ARG A 86 17.65 21.49 -20.35
C ARG A 86 16.57 20.51 -20.82
N GLU A 87 16.91 19.24 -21.04
CA GLU A 87 15.95 18.23 -21.50
C GLU A 87 14.85 18.03 -20.44
N THR A 88 15.23 17.97 -19.15
CA THR A 88 14.28 17.86 -18.03
C THR A 88 13.38 19.09 -17.87
N LEU A 89 13.91 20.30 -18.05
CA LEU A 89 13.11 21.52 -18.04
C LEU A 89 12.10 21.55 -19.18
N LEU A 90 12.52 21.16 -20.39
CA LEU A 90 11.58 21.03 -21.50
C LEU A 90 10.49 20.02 -21.16
N ASP A 91 10.84 18.83 -20.66
CA ASP A 91 9.85 17.80 -20.31
C ASP A 91 8.84 18.23 -19.23
N SER A 92 9.29 18.99 -18.23
CA SER A 92 8.40 19.48 -17.17
C SER A 92 7.53 20.66 -17.64
N ALA A 93 8.05 21.53 -18.51
CA ALA A 93 7.36 22.74 -18.93
C ALA A 93 6.41 22.54 -20.11
N THR A 94 6.49 21.43 -20.87
CA THR A 94 5.67 21.24 -22.09
C THR A 94 4.19 20.97 -21.83
N HIS A 95 3.82 20.49 -20.63
CA HIS A 95 2.43 20.13 -20.33
C HIS A 95 1.53 21.36 -20.39
N GLU A 96 0.45 21.32 -21.16
CA GLU A 96 -0.45 22.47 -21.34
C GLU A 96 0.20 23.75 -21.91
N ALA A 97 1.34 23.63 -22.61
CA ALA A 97 1.99 24.74 -23.31
C ALA A 97 2.32 24.38 -24.77
N VAL A 98 2.48 25.38 -25.64
CA VAL A 98 2.99 25.20 -27.00
C VAL A 98 4.51 25.30 -26.96
N THR A 99 5.20 24.32 -27.52
CA THR A 99 6.67 24.22 -27.40
C THR A 99 7.37 24.46 -28.73
N LEU A 100 8.26 25.46 -28.76
CA LEU A 100 9.14 25.80 -29.88
C LEU A 100 10.57 25.37 -29.53
N ALA A 101 10.94 24.13 -29.88
CA ALA A 101 12.26 23.62 -29.55
C ALA A 101 12.72 22.52 -30.51
N PRO A 102 14.03 22.28 -30.63
CA PRO A 102 14.58 21.18 -31.41
C PRO A 102 14.04 19.82 -30.93
N LEU A 103 13.32 19.09 -31.78
CA LEU A 103 12.79 17.78 -31.41
C LEU A 103 13.95 16.77 -31.28
N ARG A 104 14.17 16.18 -30.10
CA ARG A 104 15.17 15.10 -29.92
C ARG A 104 14.46 13.75 -29.97
N LYS A 105 15.17 12.62 -29.89
CA LYS A 105 14.60 11.24 -29.93
C LYS A 105 13.50 11.06 -28.84
N ARG A 106 12.30 11.55 -29.12
CA ARG A 106 11.10 11.55 -28.27
C ARG A 106 9.99 10.87 -29.07
N LYS A 107 9.06 10.19 -28.38
CA LYS A 107 7.85 9.61 -28.98
C LYS A 107 6.77 10.67 -29.24
N ILE A 108 7.16 11.90 -29.60
CA ILE A 108 6.24 13.02 -29.84
C ILE A 108 6.25 13.30 -31.35
N SER A 109 5.07 13.34 -31.97
CA SER A 109 4.91 13.77 -33.36
C SER A 109 5.04 15.29 -33.45
N ALA A 110 6.01 15.79 -34.23
CA ALA A 110 6.11 17.22 -34.52
C ALA A 110 4.83 17.71 -35.22
N ARG A 111 4.34 18.87 -34.80
CA ARG A 111 3.26 19.59 -35.46
C ARG A 111 3.74 20.17 -36.79
N LYS A 112 2.88 20.15 -37.80
CA LYS A 112 3.13 20.83 -39.09
C LYS A 112 3.12 22.35 -38.89
N MET A 113 3.88 23.09 -39.69
CA MET A 113 3.95 24.55 -39.58
C MET A 113 2.64 25.22 -40.00
N PRO A 114 2.19 26.27 -39.28
CA PRO A 114 0.97 26.99 -39.61
C PRO A 114 1.14 27.85 -40.88
N LEU A 115 0.20 27.77 -41.82
CA LEU A 115 0.19 28.58 -43.04
C LEU A 115 -0.05 30.07 -42.76
N GLU A 116 -0.55 30.41 -41.57
CA GLU A 116 -0.71 31.75 -41.02
C GLU A 116 0.64 32.45 -40.78
N LEU A 117 1.75 31.72 -40.77
CA LEU A 117 3.10 32.26 -40.64
C LEU A 117 3.61 32.94 -41.92
N LEU A 118 3.13 32.48 -43.09
CA LEU A 118 3.62 32.92 -44.40
C LEU A 118 3.59 34.45 -44.63
N PRO A 119 2.58 35.23 -44.19
CA PRO A 119 2.60 36.69 -44.26
C PRO A 119 3.85 37.30 -43.62
N TYR A 120 4.17 36.89 -42.39
CA TYR A 120 5.33 37.40 -41.65
C TYR A 120 6.63 37.04 -42.35
N TRP A 121 6.70 35.84 -42.93
CA TRP A 121 7.87 35.40 -43.69
C TRP A 121 8.03 36.19 -45.00
N VAL A 122 6.98 36.36 -45.80
CA VAL A 122 7.03 37.08 -47.09
C VAL A 122 7.49 38.53 -46.88
N GLU A 123 6.97 39.19 -45.85
CA GLU A 123 7.37 40.55 -45.49
C GLU A 123 8.87 40.63 -45.15
N LYS A 124 9.36 39.69 -44.33
CA LYS A 124 10.78 39.62 -43.93
C LYS A 124 11.70 39.19 -45.08
N ALA A 125 11.23 38.32 -45.97
CA ALA A 125 11.99 37.78 -47.10
C ALA A 125 12.10 38.77 -48.25
N HIS A 126 11.10 39.64 -48.43
CA HIS A 126 11.00 40.58 -49.56
C HIS A 126 10.67 42.02 -49.13
N PRO A 127 11.55 42.68 -48.35
CA PRO A 127 11.28 44.02 -47.79
C PRO A 127 11.19 45.14 -48.83
N ARG A 128 11.69 44.92 -50.06
CA ARG A 128 11.70 45.92 -51.15
C ARG A 128 10.49 45.84 -52.08
N LEU A 129 9.68 44.77 -51.99
CA LEU A 129 8.50 44.61 -52.85
C LEU A 129 7.31 45.42 -52.32
N GLY A 130 6.42 45.87 -53.21
CA GLY A 130 5.17 46.54 -52.84
C GLY A 130 4.17 45.59 -52.18
N SER A 131 3.17 46.13 -51.47
CA SER A 131 2.14 45.36 -50.75
C SER A 131 1.32 44.44 -51.67
N SER A 132 0.96 44.91 -52.86
CA SER A 132 0.23 44.14 -53.87
C SER A 132 1.02 42.92 -54.38
N GLU A 133 2.32 43.11 -54.62
CA GLU A 133 3.19 42.03 -55.10
C GLU A 133 3.48 40.99 -54.00
N ARG A 134 3.64 41.42 -52.74
CA ARG A 134 3.74 40.51 -51.59
C ARG A 134 2.48 39.66 -51.42
N ALA A 135 1.30 40.27 -51.58
CA ALA A 135 0.02 39.55 -51.50
C ALA A 135 -0.13 38.51 -52.62
N ALA A 136 0.29 38.84 -53.85
CA ALA A 136 0.29 37.90 -54.97
C ALA A 136 1.21 36.70 -54.70
N ARG A 137 2.46 36.94 -54.27
CA ARG A 137 3.42 35.87 -53.92
C ARG A 137 2.93 34.99 -52.77
N LEU A 138 2.31 35.60 -51.76
CA LEU A 138 1.73 34.88 -50.62
C LEU A 138 0.59 33.95 -51.05
N LYS A 139 -0.31 34.41 -51.93
CA LYS A 139 -1.40 33.58 -52.46
C LYS A 139 -0.85 32.37 -53.20
N SER A 140 0.12 32.58 -54.10
CA SER A 140 0.78 31.48 -54.83
C SER A 140 1.46 30.46 -53.91
N LEU A 141 2.10 30.91 -52.81
CA LEU A 141 2.71 30.02 -51.82
C LEU A 141 1.66 29.22 -51.05
N ARG A 142 0.59 29.84 -50.55
CA ARG A 142 -0.49 29.15 -49.82
C ARG A 142 -1.17 28.08 -50.68
N ASP A 143 -1.47 28.41 -51.94
CA ASP A 143 -2.10 27.47 -52.87
C ASP A 143 -1.20 26.24 -53.10
N SER A 144 0.12 26.44 -53.20
CA SER A 144 1.08 25.37 -53.44
C SER A 144 1.33 24.45 -52.24
N LEU A 145 1.28 24.99 -51.02
CA LEU A 145 1.52 24.24 -49.79
C LEU A 145 0.26 23.51 -49.31
N SER A 146 -0.93 24.01 -49.67
CA SER A 146 -2.21 23.37 -49.32
C SER A 146 -2.55 22.16 -50.21
N THR A 147 -1.99 22.08 -51.43
CA THR A 147 -2.21 20.96 -52.38
C THR A 147 -0.88 20.44 -52.94
N PRO A 148 -0.15 19.60 -52.18
CA PRO A 148 1.22 19.21 -52.50
C PRO A 148 1.38 18.38 -53.80
N GLU A 149 0.30 17.74 -54.28
CA GLU A 149 0.31 16.82 -55.43
C GLU A 149 0.29 17.51 -56.80
N SER A 150 -0.05 18.81 -56.87
CA SER A 150 -0.18 19.51 -58.14
C SER A 150 1.12 20.18 -58.59
N MET A 151 1.96 19.46 -59.34
CA MET A 151 3.15 20.00 -60.03
C MET A 151 2.86 21.27 -60.85
N ARG A 152 1.63 21.45 -61.34
CA ARG A 152 1.19 22.65 -62.09
C ARG A 152 1.16 23.92 -61.25
N LEU A 153 0.92 23.84 -59.94
CA LEU A 153 0.83 25.01 -59.05
C LEU A 153 2.22 25.52 -58.64
N ARG A 154 3.22 24.63 -58.52
CA ARG A 154 4.62 25.02 -58.24
C ARG A 154 5.24 25.87 -59.35
N ARG A 155 4.82 25.69 -60.61
CA ARG A 155 5.29 26.49 -61.77
C ARG A 155 4.76 27.93 -61.79
N LYS A 156 3.75 28.26 -60.97
CA LYS A 156 3.20 29.62 -60.84
C LYS A 156 3.92 30.48 -59.81
N ILE A 157 4.85 29.90 -59.04
CA ILE A 157 5.64 30.63 -58.04
C ILE A 157 6.88 31.18 -58.73
N ASP A 158 7.18 32.45 -58.47
CA ASP A 158 8.44 33.05 -58.89
C ASP A 158 9.63 32.28 -58.29
N ASP A 159 10.56 31.84 -59.15
CA ASP A 159 11.67 30.94 -58.80
C ASP A 159 12.55 31.51 -57.67
N SER A 160 12.72 32.83 -57.62
CA SER A 160 13.46 33.49 -56.54
C SER A 160 12.79 33.37 -55.17
N THR A 161 11.45 33.34 -55.14
CA THR A 161 10.65 33.20 -53.92
C THR A 161 10.66 31.77 -53.42
N TRP A 162 10.49 30.80 -54.34
CA TRP A 162 10.50 29.38 -53.99
C TRP A 162 11.86 28.92 -53.49
N ARG A 163 12.96 29.33 -54.13
CA ARG A 163 14.33 29.00 -53.67
C ARG A 163 14.61 29.53 -52.26
N ARG A 164 14.27 30.79 -51.99
CA ARG A 164 14.39 31.38 -50.64
C ARG A 164 13.50 30.69 -49.62
N PHE A 165 12.32 30.25 -50.02
CA PHE A 165 11.41 29.51 -49.15
C PHE A 165 12.02 28.16 -48.76
N THR A 166 12.49 27.37 -49.73
CA THR A 166 13.14 26.08 -49.49
C THR A 166 14.45 26.21 -48.72
N GLU A 167 15.21 27.29 -48.93
CA GLU A 167 16.42 27.58 -48.16
C GLU A 167 16.10 27.84 -46.68
N HIS A 168 15.01 28.57 -46.41
CA HIS A 168 14.66 28.93 -45.04
C HIS A 168 13.91 27.85 -44.26
N TRP A 169 13.05 27.08 -44.92
CA TRP A 169 12.11 26.14 -44.30
C TRP A 169 12.40 24.66 -44.63
N GLY A 170 13.31 24.38 -45.57
CA GLY A 170 13.68 23.02 -45.94
C GLY A 170 12.49 22.17 -46.40
N SER A 171 12.40 20.95 -45.88
CA SER A 171 11.35 19.97 -46.17
C SER A 171 10.26 19.91 -45.09
N VAL A 172 10.01 21.01 -44.37
CA VAL A 172 9.01 21.05 -43.30
C VAL A 172 7.60 20.98 -43.90
N GLU A 173 6.72 20.21 -43.25
CA GLU A 173 5.32 20.09 -43.64
C GLU A 173 4.47 21.24 -43.08
N TRP A 174 3.42 21.63 -43.81
CA TRP A 174 2.57 22.77 -43.48
C TRP A 174 1.11 22.33 -43.32
N SER A 175 0.34 23.06 -42.51
CA SER A 175 -1.09 22.81 -42.33
C SER A 175 -1.87 24.10 -42.05
N ASN A 176 -3.18 24.05 -42.29
CA ASN A 176 -4.16 25.07 -41.89
C ASN A 176 -4.84 24.72 -40.56
N GLU A 177 -4.41 23.66 -39.88
CA GLU A 177 -5.03 23.29 -38.61
C GLU A 177 -4.56 24.24 -37.50
N PRO A 178 -5.45 24.68 -36.60
CA PRO A 178 -5.08 25.57 -35.52
C PRO A 178 -4.04 24.90 -34.59
N ILE A 179 -3.16 25.73 -34.02
CA ILE A 179 -2.22 25.31 -32.99
C ILE A 179 -2.98 25.02 -31.71
N LYS A 180 -2.76 23.83 -31.14
CA LYS A 180 -3.39 23.40 -29.89
C LYS A 180 -2.37 23.39 -28.76
N VAL A 181 -2.89 23.49 -27.55
CA VAL A 181 -2.12 23.32 -26.33
C VAL A 181 -1.47 21.92 -26.31
N GLY A 182 -0.17 21.85 -26.01
CA GLY A 182 0.62 20.61 -26.07
C GLY A 182 1.30 20.34 -27.42
N ASP A 183 1.05 21.16 -28.45
CA ASP A 183 1.73 21.01 -29.75
C ASP A 183 3.23 21.31 -29.62
N TRP A 184 4.03 20.50 -30.31
CA TRP A 184 5.48 20.68 -30.41
C TRP A 184 5.89 21.08 -31.83
N ILE A 185 6.56 22.21 -31.98
CA ILE A 185 7.09 22.71 -33.25
C ILE A 185 8.60 22.56 -33.28
N ASP A 186 9.06 21.75 -34.24
CA ASP A 186 10.47 21.42 -34.40
C ASP A 186 11.24 22.55 -35.09
N THR A 187 12.26 23.07 -34.41
CA THR A 187 13.13 24.15 -34.91
C THR A 187 14.49 23.66 -35.43
N ARG A 188 14.73 22.35 -35.54
CA ARG A 188 16.03 21.80 -35.99
C ARG A 188 16.42 22.20 -37.41
N ASN A 189 15.49 22.08 -38.35
CA ASN A 189 15.76 22.12 -39.78
C ASN A 189 15.34 23.44 -40.44
N ILE A 190 15.16 24.50 -39.64
CA ILE A 190 14.81 25.83 -40.14
C ILE A 190 16.01 26.77 -40.01
N SER A 191 16.12 27.71 -40.95
CA SER A 191 17.15 28.76 -40.94
C SER A 191 16.95 29.76 -39.79
N GLU A 192 17.98 30.54 -39.48
CA GLU A 192 17.92 31.60 -38.46
C GLU A 192 16.82 32.64 -38.75
N LYS A 193 16.62 32.97 -40.03
CA LYS A 193 15.61 33.92 -40.45
C LYS A 193 14.20 33.35 -40.33
N ALA A 194 14.03 32.04 -40.57
CA ALA A 194 12.77 31.33 -40.35
C ALA A 194 12.43 31.22 -38.87
N GLU A 195 13.41 30.85 -38.03
CA GLU A 195 13.25 30.76 -36.57
C GLU A 195 12.82 32.10 -35.97
N ALA A 196 13.45 33.21 -36.38
CA ALA A 196 13.07 34.54 -35.91
C ALA A 196 11.64 34.96 -36.32
N VAL A 197 11.20 34.56 -37.52
CA VAL A 197 9.81 34.80 -37.98
C VAL A 197 8.84 33.92 -37.22
N LEU A 198 9.18 32.65 -37.00
CA LEU A 198 8.40 31.69 -36.23
C LEU A 198 8.11 32.21 -34.83
N ILE A 199 9.16 32.54 -34.07
CA ILE A 199 9.04 33.04 -32.70
C ILE A 199 8.19 34.31 -32.69
N ARG A 200 8.46 35.27 -33.58
CA ARG A 200 7.69 36.52 -33.65
C ARG A 200 6.20 36.28 -33.86
N TRP A 201 5.83 35.40 -34.78
CA TRP A 201 4.42 35.06 -35.02
C TRP A 201 3.76 34.47 -33.77
N PHE A 202 4.45 33.59 -33.04
CA PHE A 202 3.93 33.02 -31.79
C PHE A 202 3.74 34.08 -30.71
N LEU A 203 4.68 35.01 -30.57
CA LEU A 203 4.56 36.12 -29.62
C LEU A 203 3.38 37.04 -29.95
N ASP A 204 3.12 37.28 -31.24
CA ASP A 204 2.07 38.20 -31.70
C ASP A 204 0.66 37.56 -31.71
N ASN A 205 0.55 36.24 -31.89
CA ASN A 205 -0.74 35.57 -32.18
C ASN A 205 -1.12 34.44 -31.22
N CYS A 206 -0.21 33.96 -30.35
CA CYS A 206 -0.51 32.85 -29.45
C CYS A 206 -0.96 33.35 -28.08
N GLN A 207 -2.17 32.96 -27.69
CA GLN A 207 -2.75 33.24 -26.37
C GLN A 207 -2.36 32.18 -25.32
N SER A 208 -1.93 31.01 -25.75
CA SER A 208 -1.50 29.92 -24.88
C SER A 208 -0.09 30.14 -24.35
N GLU A 209 0.25 29.45 -23.26
CA GLU A 209 1.61 29.51 -22.71
C GLU A 209 2.66 28.91 -23.67
N LEU A 210 3.80 29.59 -23.77
CA LEU A 210 4.88 29.29 -24.70
C LEU A 210 6.11 28.77 -23.96
N VAL A 211 6.68 27.68 -24.46
CA VAL A 211 8.00 27.18 -24.08
C VAL A 211 8.93 27.30 -25.28
N ILE A 212 10.00 28.08 -25.17
CA ILE A 212 10.85 28.43 -26.32
C ILE A 212 12.30 28.09 -26.00
N GLU A 213 12.95 27.29 -26.84
CA GLU A 213 14.41 27.17 -26.87
C GLU A 213 14.95 28.17 -27.90
N SER A 214 15.51 29.29 -27.41
CA SER A 214 15.95 30.42 -28.22
C SER A 214 17.46 30.39 -28.47
N ARG A 215 17.85 30.60 -29.73
CA ARG A 215 19.25 30.79 -30.15
C ARG A 215 19.65 32.27 -30.13
N GLN A 216 20.95 32.54 -30.08
CA GLN A 216 21.51 33.90 -29.94
C GLN A 216 20.98 34.93 -30.96
N HIS A 217 20.76 34.53 -32.21
CA HIS A 217 20.24 35.44 -33.25
C HIS A 217 18.79 35.90 -32.98
N THR A 218 18.03 35.18 -32.16
CA THR A 218 16.63 35.52 -31.81
C THR A 218 16.52 36.40 -30.57
N HIS A 219 17.60 36.64 -29.83
CA HIS A 219 17.61 37.46 -28.61
C HIS A 219 17.07 38.88 -28.83
N SER A 220 17.28 39.45 -30.02
CA SER A 220 16.78 40.78 -30.38
C SER A 220 15.24 40.91 -30.42
N LEU A 221 14.52 39.78 -30.47
CA LEU A 221 13.05 39.77 -30.43
C LEU A 221 12.51 40.09 -29.03
N PHE A 222 13.30 39.85 -28.00
CA PHE A 222 12.94 40.07 -26.61
C PHE A 222 13.60 41.38 -26.15
N SER A 223 12.79 42.41 -25.90
CA SER A 223 13.32 43.74 -25.58
C SER A 223 14.04 43.74 -24.22
N LYS A 224 15.21 44.40 -24.18
CA LYS A 224 16.08 44.49 -23.01
C LYS A 224 15.44 45.24 -21.84
N SER A 225 14.50 46.15 -22.14
CA SER A 225 13.89 47.05 -21.14
C SER A 225 12.49 46.62 -20.72
N SER A 226 11.97 45.52 -21.29
CA SER A 226 10.63 45.01 -20.98
C SER A 226 10.71 43.74 -20.15
N ARG A 227 9.70 43.56 -19.29
CA ARG A 227 9.41 42.26 -18.69
C ARG A 227 9.13 41.24 -19.80
N LEU A 228 9.60 40.00 -19.62
CA LEU A 228 9.24 38.91 -20.52
C LEU A 228 7.70 38.81 -20.59
N GLN A 229 7.15 38.58 -21.79
CA GLN A 229 5.70 38.51 -21.97
C GLN A 229 5.09 37.42 -21.09
N GLU A 230 3.91 37.67 -20.54
CA GLU A 230 3.26 36.77 -19.57
C GLU A 230 2.84 35.42 -20.18
N ASN A 231 2.61 35.38 -21.49
CA ASN A 231 2.36 34.14 -22.22
C ASN A 231 3.63 33.28 -22.38
N ILE A 232 4.83 33.75 -22.04
CA ILE A 232 6.04 32.92 -22.06
C ILE A 232 6.20 32.25 -20.70
N ARG A 233 5.98 30.94 -20.65
CA ARG A 233 6.22 30.14 -19.45
C ARG A 233 7.71 29.93 -19.20
N LEU A 234 8.42 29.48 -20.23
CA LEU A 234 9.85 29.14 -20.14
C LEU A 234 10.59 29.53 -21.42
N LEU A 235 11.65 30.32 -21.27
CA LEU A 235 12.60 30.66 -22.32
C LEU A 235 13.96 30.05 -21.96
N ILE A 236 14.47 29.12 -22.77
CA ILE A 236 15.78 28.50 -22.57
C ILE A 236 16.75 29.10 -23.57
N SER A 237 17.90 29.55 -23.10
CA SER A 237 18.98 29.99 -23.98
C SER A 237 20.37 29.69 -23.42
N SER A 238 21.37 29.78 -24.28
CA SER A 238 22.77 29.87 -23.85
C SER A 238 23.05 31.28 -23.32
N LYS A 239 24.33 31.56 -23.00
CA LYS A 239 24.82 32.89 -22.61
C LYS A 239 24.10 34.02 -23.34
N TRP A 240 23.41 34.83 -22.56
CA TRP A 240 22.71 36.03 -23.00
C TRP A 240 23.28 37.23 -22.24
N LYS A 241 23.90 38.16 -22.97
CA LYS A 241 24.60 39.30 -22.37
C LYS A 241 23.65 40.25 -21.63
N ASP A 242 22.55 40.62 -22.30
CA ASP A 242 21.53 41.54 -21.78
C ASP A 242 20.12 40.89 -21.87
N PRO A 243 19.76 39.99 -20.95
CA PRO A 243 18.47 39.31 -20.96
C PRO A 243 17.31 40.23 -20.52
N PRO A 244 16.07 39.93 -20.94
CA PRO A 244 14.87 40.65 -20.48
C PRO A 244 14.59 40.40 -18.98
N ILE A 245 13.80 41.30 -18.38
CA ILE A 245 13.44 41.22 -16.96
C ILE A 245 12.50 40.01 -16.74
N SER A 246 12.95 39.02 -15.95
CA SER A 246 12.21 37.78 -15.66
C SER A 246 12.78 37.05 -14.44
N ASN A 247 12.12 35.98 -13.98
CA ASN A 247 12.73 35.05 -13.04
C ASN A 247 13.83 34.25 -13.77
N LEU A 248 14.94 33.98 -13.10
CA LEU A 248 16.12 33.39 -13.73
C LEU A 248 16.45 32.01 -13.15
N LEU A 249 16.77 31.06 -14.03
CA LEU A 249 17.38 29.78 -13.70
C LEU A 249 18.82 29.73 -14.21
N GLN A 250 19.72 29.28 -13.34
CA GLN A 250 21.10 29.00 -13.69
C GLN A 250 21.54 27.66 -13.08
N PRO A 251 22.48 26.93 -13.69
CA PRO A 251 23.06 25.74 -13.08
C PRO A 251 23.64 26.03 -11.69
N HIS A 252 23.45 25.10 -10.76
CA HIS A 252 24.08 25.22 -9.45
C HIS A 252 25.59 25.03 -9.55
N HIS A 253 26.38 25.95 -8.98
CA HIS A 253 27.85 25.93 -9.06
C HIS A 253 28.54 24.81 -8.25
N ILE A 254 27.79 23.95 -7.55
CA ILE A 254 28.34 23.00 -6.55
C ILE A 254 27.60 21.68 -6.63
N LEU A 255 26.26 21.72 -6.57
CA LEU A 255 25.41 20.54 -6.67
C LEU A 255 25.42 19.97 -8.09
N PRO A 256 25.19 18.64 -8.24
CA PRO A 256 25.25 17.98 -9.54
C PRO A 256 24.16 18.46 -10.51
N SER A 257 24.28 18.06 -11.78
CA SER A 257 23.24 18.25 -12.81
C SER A 257 21.85 17.89 -12.27
N LEU A 258 20.81 18.63 -12.71
CA LEU A 258 19.45 18.69 -12.14
C LEU A 258 19.27 19.59 -10.91
N TRP A 259 20.35 20.15 -10.34
CA TRP A 259 20.22 21.26 -9.40
C TRP A 259 20.46 22.58 -10.11
N VAL A 260 19.48 23.47 -9.98
CA VAL A 260 19.51 24.83 -10.50
C VAL A 260 19.34 25.81 -9.35
N VAL A 261 19.70 27.06 -9.59
CA VAL A 261 19.41 28.16 -8.68
C VAL A 261 18.31 28.99 -9.32
N LEU A 262 17.20 29.13 -8.60
CA LEU A 262 16.11 30.01 -8.96
C LEU A 262 16.34 31.38 -8.32
N ASP A 263 16.41 32.41 -9.16
CA ASP A 263 16.52 33.81 -8.77
C ASP A 263 15.20 34.51 -9.14
N LEU A 264 14.43 34.88 -8.12
CA LEU A 264 13.15 35.56 -8.31
C LEU A 264 13.42 37.06 -8.43
N HIS A 265 12.88 37.70 -9.47
CA HIS A 265 13.17 39.12 -9.78
C HIS A 265 12.93 40.09 -8.60
N GLN A 266 12.03 39.76 -7.66
CA GLN A 266 11.76 40.53 -6.44
C GLN A 266 11.70 39.61 -5.20
N GLY A 267 12.49 38.55 -5.18
CA GLY A 267 12.35 37.51 -4.14
C GLY A 267 13.67 36.83 -3.75
N PRO A 268 13.59 35.83 -2.86
CA PRO A 268 14.76 35.10 -2.42
C PRO A 268 15.31 34.22 -3.54
N ARG A 269 16.64 34.00 -3.48
CA ARG A 269 17.36 33.07 -4.33
C ARG A 269 17.56 31.74 -3.59
N PHE A 270 17.14 30.63 -4.19
CA PHE A 270 17.24 29.31 -3.55
C PHE A 270 17.53 28.18 -4.55
N PRO A 271 18.17 27.07 -4.11
CA PRO A 271 18.41 25.91 -4.95
C PRO A 271 17.10 25.16 -5.24
N VAL A 272 17.01 24.61 -6.44
CA VAL A 272 15.86 23.82 -6.91
C VAL A 272 16.38 22.58 -7.59
N ASN A 273 15.89 21.42 -7.16
CA ASN A 273 16.06 20.18 -7.86
C ASN A 273 14.94 20.04 -8.90
N ILE A 274 15.29 20.05 -10.17
CA ILE A 274 14.36 19.95 -11.31
C ILE A 274 14.14 18.49 -11.76
N SER A 275 14.66 17.50 -11.03
CA SER A 275 14.54 16.09 -11.40
C SER A 275 13.10 15.70 -11.72
N PRO A 276 12.88 14.88 -12.77
CA PRO A 276 11.56 14.53 -13.24
C PRO A 276 10.92 13.57 -12.24
N LYS A 277 10.28 14.12 -11.21
CA LYS A 277 9.13 13.46 -10.62
C LYS A 277 7.96 13.83 -11.50
N ILE A 278 7.42 12.81 -12.18
CA ILE A 278 6.23 12.88 -13.04
C ILE A 278 5.28 13.94 -12.47
N SER A 279 5.11 15.03 -13.23
CA SER A 279 4.01 15.95 -13.04
C SER A 279 2.73 15.15 -13.33
N ALA A 280 2.23 14.42 -12.35
CA ALA A 280 0.90 13.81 -12.41
C ALA A 280 -0.13 14.94 -12.24
N ASN A 281 -0.25 15.77 -13.26
CA ASN A 281 -1.40 16.64 -13.46
C ASN A 281 -2.45 15.80 -14.18
N ARG A 282 -3.60 15.63 -13.53
CA ARG A 282 -4.81 14.93 -13.95
C ARG A 282 -4.65 13.41 -14.15
N PRO A 283 -5.67 12.60 -13.79
CA PRO A 283 -5.72 11.21 -14.22
C PRO A 283 -5.67 11.20 -15.75
N HIS A 284 -4.61 10.62 -16.33
CA HIS A 284 -4.53 10.44 -17.77
C HIS A 284 -5.74 9.62 -18.24
N GLU A 285 -6.49 10.13 -19.22
CA GLU A 285 -7.63 9.41 -19.80
C GLU A 285 -7.23 8.06 -20.42
N ASN A 286 -5.95 7.88 -20.76
CA ASN A 286 -5.40 6.70 -21.44
C ASN A 286 -4.57 5.76 -20.54
N LEU A 287 -4.68 5.86 -19.21
CA LEU A 287 -3.99 4.93 -18.31
C LEU A 287 -4.79 3.62 -18.22
N ILE A 288 -4.13 2.49 -18.52
CA ILE A 288 -4.71 1.16 -18.31
C ILE A 288 -4.77 0.96 -16.79
N TRP A 289 -5.92 1.26 -16.21
CA TRP A 289 -6.24 0.97 -14.82
C TRP A 289 -7.51 0.13 -14.79
N THR A 290 -7.65 -0.69 -13.75
CA THR A 290 -8.89 -1.41 -13.49
C THR A 290 -9.63 -0.74 -12.36
N ARG A 291 -10.91 -0.42 -12.57
CA ARG A 291 -11.78 0.12 -11.51
C ARG A 291 -11.91 -0.91 -10.39
N PRO A 292 -11.62 -0.53 -9.12
CA PRO A 292 -11.75 -1.46 -8.02
C PRO A 292 -13.22 -1.80 -7.81
N THR A 293 -13.50 -3.09 -7.68
CA THR A 293 -14.82 -3.64 -7.39
C THR A 293 -14.98 -3.99 -5.90
N SER A 294 -13.87 -4.06 -5.17
CA SER A 294 -13.83 -4.29 -3.72
C SER A 294 -12.76 -3.42 -3.05
N ALA A 295 -12.85 -3.30 -1.73
CA ALA A 295 -11.86 -2.61 -0.90
C ALA A 295 -10.42 -3.11 -1.13
N ARG A 296 -10.25 -4.43 -1.32
CA ARG A 296 -8.94 -5.10 -1.47
C ARG A 296 -8.20 -4.63 -2.74
N GLU A 297 -8.94 -4.17 -3.75
CA GLU A 297 -8.39 -3.75 -5.04
C GLU A 297 -7.98 -2.27 -5.06
N VAL A 298 -8.36 -1.45 -4.07
CA VAL A 298 -8.09 -0.01 -4.09
C VAL A 298 -6.59 0.29 -4.15
N LEU A 299 -5.78 -0.41 -3.34
CA LEU A 299 -4.34 -0.23 -3.34
C LEU A 299 -3.68 -0.75 -4.63
N THR A 300 -4.18 -1.85 -5.21
CA THR A 300 -3.65 -2.38 -6.47
C THR A 300 -3.98 -1.44 -7.63
N SER A 301 -5.21 -0.93 -7.71
CA SER A 301 -5.62 0.11 -8.66
C SER A 301 -4.82 1.40 -8.49
N LYS A 302 -4.54 1.82 -7.24
CA LYS A 302 -3.66 2.97 -6.96
C LYS A 302 -2.25 2.77 -7.51
N ASN A 303 -1.68 1.58 -7.29
CA ASN A 303 -0.34 1.24 -7.76
C ASN A 303 -0.27 1.18 -9.30
N GLN A 304 -1.32 0.66 -9.97
CA GLN A 304 -1.43 0.69 -11.44
C GLN A 304 -1.39 2.12 -12.00
N MET A 305 -1.98 3.07 -11.27
CA MET A 305 -1.95 4.49 -11.62
C MET A 305 -0.65 5.21 -11.20
N GLY A 306 0.31 4.48 -10.61
CA GLY A 306 1.57 5.06 -10.12
C GLY A 306 1.41 5.91 -8.86
N GLY A 307 0.28 5.80 -8.14
CA GLY A 307 0.04 6.51 -6.89
C GLY A 307 0.91 5.97 -5.75
N LYS A 308 1.54 6.87 -4.98
CA LYS A 308 2.29 6.54 -3.76
C LYS A 308 1.44 6.78 -2.52
N GLU A 309 1.80 6.20 -1.36
CA GLU A 309 1.05 6.36 -0.10
C GLU A 309 0.74 7.82 0.26
N SER A 310 1.68 8.75 0.03
CA SER A 310 1.53 10.20 0.28
C SER A 310 1.03 11.02 -0.91
N PHE A 311 0.39 10.39 -1.90
CA PHE A 311 -0.12 11.10 -3.07
C PHE A 311 -1.33 11.97 -2.70
N VAL A 312 -1.22 13.27 -2.94
CA VAL A 312 -2.30 14.26 -2.75
C VAL A 312 -2.61 14.90 -4.09
N LEU A 313 -3.88 14.81 -4.53
CA LEU A 313 -4.33 15.52 -5.71
C LEU A 313 -4.41 17.02 -5.43
N THR A 314 -3.77 17.82 -6.28
CA THR A 314 -3.75 19.29 -6.14
C THR A 314 -5.02 19.98 -6.65
N THR A 315 -5.83 19.27 -7.44
CA THR A 315 -7.16 19.69 -7.90
C THR A 315 -8.02 18.46 -8.03
N LEU A 316 -9.14 18.42 -7.30
CA LEU A 316 -10.12 17.35 -7.35
C LEU A 316 -11.17 17.64 -8.43
N PRO A 317 -11.73 16.62 -9.10
CA PRO A 317 -12.78 16.80 -10.11
C PRO A 317 -14.04 17.44 -9.52
N SER A 318 -14.83 18.07 -10.38
CA SER A 318 -16.17 18.58 -10.03
C SER A 318 -17.09 17.40 -9.69
N PRO A 319 -18.06 17.55 -8.76
CA PRO A 319 -19.02 16.48 -8.47
C PRO A 319 -19.86 16.06 -9.69
N GLU A 320 -19.99 16.92 -10.69
CA GLU A 320 -20.70 16.62 -11.96
C GLU A 320 -19.83 15.86 -12.98
N SER A 321 -18.57 15.58 -12.66
CA SER A 321 -17.68 14.81 -13.53
C SER A 321 -18.13 13.35 -13.67
N ASP A 322 -17.64 12.69 -14.72
CA ASP A 322 -17.89 11.28 -14.97
C ASP A 322 -17.50 10.42 -13.76
N GLU A 323 -18.31 9.40 -13.46
CA GLU A 323 -18.16 8.58 -12.25
C GLU A 323 -16.78 7.94 -12.18
N ASP A 324 -16.27 7.47 -13.33
CA ASP A 324 -14.96 6.87 -13.45
C ASP A 324 -13.83 7.87 -13.13
N GLN A 325 -14.01 9.15 -13.43
CA GLN A 325 -13.07 10.20 -13.05
C GLN A 325 -13.10 10.46 -11.54
N LEU A 326 -14.29 10.44 -10.93
CA LEU A 326 -14.46 10.58 -9.49
C LEU A 326 -13.77 9.43 -8.75
N VAL A 327 -13.99 8.17 -9.17
CA VAL A 327 -13.37 7.01 -8.55
C VAL A 327 -11.85 7.03 -8.71
N ARG A 328 -11.32 7.39 -9.88
CA ARG A 328 -9.85 7.54 -10.07
C ARG A 328 -9.27 8.57 -9.12
N ALA A 329 -9.93 9.71 -8.95
CA ALA A 329 -9.49 10.75 -8.03
C ALA A 329 -9.50 10.24 -6.57
N ALA A 330 -10.56 9.54 -6.18
CA ALA A 330 -10.69 8.97 -4.85
C ALA A 330 -9.59 7.95 -4.53
N VAL A 331 -9.34 7.00 -5.44
CA VAL A 331 -8.31 5.95 -5.28
C VAL A 331 -6.91 6.56 -5.14
N LEU A 332 -6.63 7.63 -5.87
CA LEU A 332 -5.35 8.33 -5.76
C LEU A 332 -5.19 9.05 -4.41
N CYS A 333 -6.26 9.58 -3.84
CA CYS A 333 -6.27 10.26 -2.54
C CYS A 333 -6.30 9.31 -1.33
N TYR A 334 -6.69 8.05 -1.50
CA TYR A 334 -6.66 7.05 -0.43
C TYR A 334 -5.20 6.81 0.05
N PRO A 335 -4.90 6.67 1.35
CA PRO A 335 -5.83 6.58 2.48
C PRO A 335 -6.18 7.92 3.14
N GLY A 336 -5.46 9.00 2.81
CA GLY A 336 -5.58 10.30 3.48
C GLY A 336 -6.92 10.99 3.21
N GLY A 337 -7.36 11.00 1.96
CA GLY A 337 -8.67 11.51 1.57
C GLY A 337 -8.86 13.03 1.68
N ASP A 338 -10.06 13.49 1.33
CA ASP A 338 -10.56 14.87 1.47
C ASP A 338 -12.06 14.82 1.87
N ALA A 339 -12.36 15.22 3.10
CA ALA A 339 -13.71 15.16 3.67
C ALA A 339 -14.72 16.06 2.93
N ASP A 340 -14.33 17.30 2.66
CA ASP A 340 -15.19 18.29 2.01
C ASP A 340 -15.55 17.86 0.59
N TRP A 341 -14.58 17.27 -0.12
CA TRP A 341 -14.81 16.71 -1.44
C TRP A 341 -15.67 15.45 -1.38
N ALA A 342 -15.37 14.52 -0.46
CA ALA A 342 -16.16 13.30 -0.27
C ALA A 342 -17.64 13.62 -0.02
N ASN A 343 -17.94 14.64 0.80
CA ASN A 343 -19.30 15.09 1.06
C ASN A 343 -20.01 15.64 -0.19
N LYS A 344 -19.29 16.33 -1.07
CA LYS A 344 -19.86 16.89 -2.32
C LYS A 344 -20.15 15.83 -3.37
N VAL A 345 -19.35 14.75 -3.42
CA VAL A 345 -19.52 13.67 -4.41
C VAL A 345 -20.39 12.52 -3.91
N GLU A 346 -20.77 12.51 -2.62
CA GLU A 346 -21.55 11.44 -1.95
C GLU A 346 -22.81 11.04 -2.72
N MET A 347 -23.60 12.02 -3.18
CA MET A 347 -24.83 11.75 -3.94
C MET A 347 -24.59 11.19 -5.34
N ASN A 348 -23.49 11.60 -6.00
CA ASN A 348 -23.24 11.27 -7.41
C ASN A 348 -22.44 9.97 -7.55
N SER A 349 -21.52 9.71 -6.63
CA SER A 349 -20.73 8.48 -6.58
C SER A 349 -20.41 8.11 -5.12
N PRO A 350 -21.26 7.28 -4.49
CA PRO A 350 -21.06 6.79 -3.11
C PRO A 350 -19.71 6.10 -2.91
N ILE A 351 -19.26 5.34 -3.90
CA ILE A 351 -17.99 4.61 -3.88
C ILE A 351 -16.78 5.57 -3.93
N ALA A 352 -16.83 6.64 -4.72
CA ALA A 352 -15.78 7.65 -4.73
C ALA A 352 -15.74 8.42 -3.40
N ALA A 353 -16.91 8.77 -2.85
CA ALA A 353 -17.01 9.41 -1.55
C ALA A 353 -16.44 8.52 -0.42
N TRP A 354 -16.74 7.22 -0.46
CA TRP A 354 -16.22 6.25 0.49
C TRP A 354 -14.68 6.16 0.45
N ILE A 355 -14.11 5.90 -0.74
CA ILE A 355 -12.66 5.74 -0.91
C ILE A 355 -11.90 7.03 -0.55
N ALA A 356 -12.43 8.19 -0.91
CA ALA A 356 -11.79 9.48 -0.66
C ALA A 356 -12.01 10.01 0.76
N SER A 357 -12.75 9.32 1.61
CA SER A 357 -12.99 9.84 2.94
C SER A 357 -11.83 9.58 3.91
N PRO A 358 -11.45 10.56 4.75
CA PRO A 358 -10.37 10.40 5.72
C PRO A 358 -10.77 9.42 6.84
N PRO A 359 -9.79 8.79 7.52
CA PRO A 359 -10.06 7.81 8.58
C PRO A 359 -11.04 8.29 9.67
N ALA A 360 -10.92 9.55 10.10
CA ALA A 360 -11.74 10.12 11.17
C ALA A 360 -13.24 10.23 10.85
N GLU A 361 -13.61 10.37 9.58
CA GLU A 361 -15.01 10.52 9.15
C GLU A 361 -15.56 9.27 8.48
N ARG A 362 -14.71 8.26 8.25
CA ARG A 362 -15.07 7.06 7.50
C ARG A 362 -16.25 6.34 8.15
N TRP A 363 -16.26 6.14 9.48
CA TRP A 363 -17.41 5.51 10.16
C TRP A 363 -18.73 6.25 9.92
N SER A 364 -18.77 7.57 10.13
CA SER A 364 -20.00 8.36 9.94
C SER A 364 -20.57 8.26 8.52
N ARG A 365 -19.69 8.08 7.52
CA ARG A 365 -20.07 7.90 6.12
C ARG A 365 -20.46 6.46 5.82
N TRP A 366 -19.86 5.49 6.50
CA TRP A 366 -20.28 4.08 6.45
C TRP A 366 -21.72 3.92 6.94
N GLU A 367 -22.10 4.58 8.03
CA GLU A 367 -23.47 4.54 8.56
C GLU A 367 -24.51 5.02 7.54
N ARG A 368 -24.12 5.90 6.61
CA ARG A 368 -25.01 6.41 5.55
C ARG A 368 -24.97 5.60 4.26
N LEU A 369 -23.79 5.09 3.89
CA LEU A 369 -23.55 4.49 2.57
C LEU A 369 -23.36 2.98 2.57
N GLY A 370 -23.08 2.36 3.73
CA GLY A 370 -22.65 0.97 3.83
C GLY A 370 -23.63 -0.02 3.19
N GLU A 371 -24.93 0.17 3.40
CA GLU A 371 -25.97 -0.67 2.78
C GLU A 371 -25.97 -0.59 1.25
N GLN A 372 -25.62 0.57 0.68
CA GLN A 372 -25.57 0.77 -0.77
C GLN A 372 -24.27 0.22 -1.39
N LEU A 373 -23.16 0.29 -0.66
CA LEU A 373 -21.84 -0.12 -1.15
C LEU A 373 -21.68 -1.64 -1.16
N GLY A 374 -22.27 -2.33 -0.18
CA GLY A 374 -22.02 -3.75 0.08
C GLY A 374 -20.92 -3.96 1.13
N ASP A 375 -21.00 -5.09 1.81
CA ASP A 375 -20.17 -5.49 2.95
C ASP A 375 -18.67 -5.52 2.65
N ASP A 376 -18.28 -5.93 1.44
CA ASP A 376 -16.87 -5.99 1.00
C ASP A 376 -16.12 -4.65 1.12
N TRP A 377 -16.82 -3.51 1.09
CA TRP A 377 -16.21 -2.19 1.15
C TRP A 377 -15.78 -1.75 2.56
N ILE A 378 -16.29 -2.41 3.60
CA ILE A 378 -15.94 -2.06 4.99
C ILE A 378 -14.45 -2.27 5.28
N SER A 379 -13.80 -3.15 4.50
CA SER A 379 -12.38 -3.50 4.66
C SER A 379 -11.41 -2.32 4.41
N LEU A 380 -11.88 -1.19 3.85
CA LEU A 380 -11.08 0.05 3.79
C LEU A 380 -10.99 0.78 5.15
N MET A 381 -11.82 0.39 6.11
CA MET A 381 -11.81 0.92 7.47
C MET A 381 -10.99 -0.02 8.36
N LEU A 382 -9.99 0.54 9.04
CA LEU A 382 -9.25 -0.18 10.06
C LEU A 382 -10.14 -0.36 11.30
N PRO A 383 -10.10 -1.54 11.97
CA PRO A 383 -10.84 -1.79 13.20
C PRO A 383 -10.68 -0.71 14.29
N GLU A 384 -9.49 -0.11 14.36
CA GLU A 384 -9.13 0.93 15.34
C GLU A 384 -9.91 2.24 15.17
N HIS A 385 -10.42 2.51 13.96
CA HIS A 385 -11.15 3.75 13.65
C HIS A 385 -12.64 3.66 13.95
N ILE A 386 -13.14 2.49 14.37
CA ILE A 386 -14.56 2.31 14.68
C ILE A 386 -14.83 2.85 16.09
N PRO A 387 -15.88 3.66 16.28
CA PRO A 387 -16.32 4.08 17.60
C PRO A 387 -16.64 2.88 18.51
N ARG A 388 -16.37 3.00 19.81
CA ARG A 388 -16.64 1.92 20.79
C ARG A 388 -18.10 1.45 20.79
N THR A 389 -19.02 2.36 20.53
CA THR A 389 -20.48 2.11 20.47
C THR A 389 -20.95 1.51 19.14
N ALA A 390 -20.04 1.27 18.20
CA ALA A 390 -20.37 0.84 16.85
C ALA A 390 -19.82 -0.55 16.50
N PHE A 391 -19.05 -1.18 17.39
CA PHE A 391 -18.41 -2.47 17.10
C PHE A 391 -19.42 -3.57 16.75
N ALA A 392 -20.50 -3.70 17.52
CA ALA A 392 -21.50 -4.73 17.30
C ALA A 392 -22.26 -4.53 15.98
N THR A 393 -22.65 -3.29 15.70
CA THR A 393 -23.28 -2.90 14.44
C THR A 393 -22.36 -3.20 13.26
N ALA A 394 -21.09 -2.79 13.34
CA ALA A 394 -20.10 -3.07 12.29
C ALA A 394 -19.93 -4.58 12.05
N ALA A 395 -19.85 -5.37 13.13
CA ALA A 395 -19.70 -6.82 13.04
C ALA A 395 -20.91 -7.52 12.41
N SER A 396 -22.10 -6.93 12.51
CA SER A 396 -23.32 -7.50 11.95
C SER A 396 -23.41 -7.37 10.42
N THR A 397 -22.73 -6.38 9.84
CA THR A 397 -22.79 -6.03 8.41
C THR A 397 -21.51 -6.37 7.64
N ALA A 398 -20.46 -6.84 8.32
CA ALA A 398 -19.14 -7.01 7.74
C ALA A 398 -18.84 -8.48 7.34
N PRO A 399 -17.93 -8.70 6.38
CA PRO A 399 -17.44 -10.03 6.05
C PRO A 399 -16.72 -10.70 7.24
N THR A 400 -16.84 -12.02 7.35
CA THR A 400 -16.31 -12.81 8.49
C THR A 400 -14.82 -12.59 8.74
N ASP A 401 -13.99 -12.47 7.69
CA ASP A 401 -12.55 -12.24 7.82
C ASP A 401 -12.26 -10.94 8.59
N TRP A 402 -12.96 -9.87 8.22
CA TRP A 402 -12.79 -8.56 8.84
C TRP A 402 -13.37 -8.53 10.25
N VAL A 403 -14.47 -9.24 10.51
CA VAL A 403 -15.00 -9.39 11.87
C VAL A 403 -13.99 -10.09 12.78
N ASN A 404 -13.26 -11.09 12.29
CA ASN A 404 -12.21 -11.75 13.06
C ASN A 404 -11.07 -10.78 13.41
N GLU A 405 -10.65 -9.93 12.46
CA GLU A 405 -9.66 -8.87 12.71
C GLU A 405 -10.16 -7.85 13.74
N LEU A 406 -11.44 -7.47 13.65
CA LEU A 406 -12.09 -6.58 14.61
C LEU A 406 -12.08 -7.18 16.02
N VAL A 407 -12.51 -8.43 16.17
CA VAL A 407 -12.51 -9.13 17.46
C VAL A 407 -11.09 -9.21 18.02
N PHE A 408 -10.10 -9.56 17.21
CA PHE A 408 -8.70 -9.61 17.63
C PHE A 408 -8.18 -8.25 18.14
N SER A 409 -8.50 -7.17 17.42
CA SER A 409 -8.14 -5.80 17.80
C SER A 409 -8.80 -5.40 19.13
N ILE A 410 -10.11 -5.64 19.29
CA ILE A 410 -10.85 -5.29 20.50
C ILE A 410 -10.32 -6.09 21.70
N ARG A 411 -10.11 -7.40 21.57
CA ARG A 411 -9.55 -8.25 22.63
C ARG A 411 -8.19 -7.76 23.10
N SER A 412 -7.32 -7.39 22.16
CA SER A 412 -6.00 -6.84 22.48
C SER A 412 -6.12 -5.56 23.30
N ARG A 413 -7.08 -4.69 22.99
CA ARG A 413 -7.34 -3.43 23.72
C ARG A 413 -7.98 -3.65 25.09
N LEU A 414 -8.90 -4.61 25.22
CA LEU A 414 -9.57 -4.92 26.48
C LEU A 414 -8.60 -5.28 27.62
N ARG A 415 -7.42 -5.82 27.29
CA ARG A 415 -6.37 -6.15 28.28
C ARG A 415 -5.68 -4.92 28.88
N TYR A 416 -5.68 -3.79 28.17
CA TYR A 416 -4.95 -2.58 28.55
C TYR A 416 -5.87 -1.38 28.84
N GLU A 417 -7.09 -1.37 28.33
CA GLU A 417 -8.10 -0.32 28.52
C GLU A 417 -9.26 -0.83 29.41
N PRO A 418 -9.21 -0.68 30.75
CA PRO A 418 -10.25 -1.21 31.64
C PRO A 418 -11.62 -0.53 31.43
N ASP A 419 -11.63 0.75 31.03
CA ASP A 419 -12.87 1.49 30.75
C ASP A 419 -13.62 0.94 29.54
N LEU A 420 -12.90 0.35 28.57
CA LEU A 420 -13.50 -0.18 27.36
C LEU A 420 -14.50 -1.30 27.69
N ALA A 421 -14.14 -2.22 28.58
CA ALA A 421 -15.02 -3.32 28.98
C ALA A 421 -16.33 -2.81 29.59
N ASN A 422 -16.24 -1.78 30.44
CA ASN A 422 -17.40 -1.14 31.06
C ASN A 422 -18.28 -0.40 30.03
N ASP A 423 -17.67 0.29 29.07
CA ASP A 423 -18.39 0.99 28.00
C ASP A 423 -19.16 -0.01 27.12
N LEU A 424 -18.52 -1.11 26.72
CA LEU A 424 -19.16 -2.15 25.92
C LEU A 424 -20.30 -2.83 26.69
N ARG A 425 -20.10 -3.10 27.98
CA ARG A 425 -21.14 -3.68 28.84
C ARG A 425 -22.35 -2.77 28.96
N LYS A 426 -22.16 -1.46 29.15
CA LYS A 426 -23.24 -0.46 29.19
C LYS A 426 -23.95 -0.33 27.85
N HIS A 427 -23.18 -0.32 26.76
CA HIS A 427 -23.74 -0.22 25.43
C HIS A 427 -24.62 -1.43 25.10
N ALA A 428 -24.21 -2.64 25.51
CA ALA A 428 -24.98 -3.86 25.28
C ALA A 428 -26.39 -3.87 25.92
N GLU A 429 -26.66 -3.06 26.94
CA GLU A 429 -28.02 -2.91 27.53
C GLU A 429 -29.01 -2.24 26.59
N ILE A 430 -28.53 -1.35 25.71
CA ILE A 430 -29.37 -0.59 24.78
C ILE A 430 -29.29 -1.13 23.35
N SER A 431 -28.43 -2.12 23.10
CA SER A 431 -28.26 -2.75 21.79
C SER A 431 -29.36 -3.79 21.52
N PRO A 432 -29.69 -4.06 20.24
CA PRO A 432 -30.53 -5.19 19.85
C PRO A 432 -29.98 -6.54 20.35
N PRO A 433 -30.83 -7.57 20.54
CA PRO A 433 -30.41 -8.87 21.12
C PRO A 433 -29.18 -9.50 20.44
N LYS A 434 -29.16 -9.54 19.10
CA LYS A 434 -28.04 -10.11 18.34
C LYS A 434 -26.72 -9.35 18.54
N GLU A 435 -26.79 -8.03 18.65
CA GLU A 435 -25.63 -7.17 18.92
C GLU A 435 -25.15 -7.33 20.37
N ALA A 436 -26.09 -7.40 21.32
CA ALA A 436 -25.80 -7.67 22.72
C ALA A 436 -25.14 -9.04 22.91
N SER A 437 -25.60 -10.08 22.20
CA SER A 437 -24.97 -11.41 22.20
C SER A 437 -23.54 -11.38 21.67
N TRP A 438 -23.29 -10.60 20.61
CA TRP A 438 -21.95 -10.42 20.07
C TRP A 438 -21.03 -9.68 21.04
N LEU A 439 -21.52 -8.64 21.71
CA LEU A 439 -20.76 -7.93 22.76
C LEU A 439 -20.47 -8.83 23.96
N ALA A 440 -21.45 -9.63 24.39
CA ALA A 440 -21.26 -10.64 25.44
C ALA A 440 -20.18 -11.65 25.05
N HIS A 441 -20.19 -12.14 23.80
CA HIS A 441 -19.14 -13.01 23.26
C HIS A 441 -17.74 -12.37 23.41
N VAL A 442 -17.57 -11.13 22.95
CA VAL A 442 -16.29 -10.41 23.03
C VAL A 442 -15.86 -10.20 24.49
N LEU A 443 -16.77 -9.77 25.36
CA LEU A 443 -16.47 -9.56 26.77
C LEU A 443 -16.04 -10.88 27.44
N LEU A 444 -16.80 -11.97 27.26
CA LEU A 444 -16.48 -13.28 27.82
C LEU A 444 -15.11 -13.81 27.38
N SER A 445 -14.64 -13.47 26.17
CA SER A 445 -13.35 -13.95 25.65
C SER A 445 -12.12 -13.45 26.42
N GLU A 446 -12.25 -12.36 27.18
CA GLU A 446 -11.14 -11.73 27.95
C GLU A 446 -11.48 -11.61 29.44
N ILE A 447 -12.43 -12.41 29.92
CA ILE A 447 -12.95 -12.32 31.28
C ILE A 447 -11.92 -12.39 32.43
N PRO A 448 -10.79 -13.14 32.32
CA PRO A 448 -9.81 -13.20 33.41
C PRO A 448 -9.16 -11.85 33.72
N TRP A 449 -9.20 -10.89 32.79
CA TRP A 449 -8.55 -9.58 32.89
C TRP A 449 -9.41 -8.51 33.58
N TYR A 450 -10.70 -8.80 33.83
CA TYR A 450 -11.62 -7.82 34.40
C TYR A 450 -11.63 -7.79 35.93
N THR A 451 -12.31 -6.78 36.48
CA THR A 451 -12.59 -6.70 37.92
C THR A 451 -13.56 -7.79 38.34
N GLU A 452 -13.53 -8.17 39.62
CA GLU A 452 -14.44 -9.20 40.15
C GLU A 452 -15.92 -8.80 40.03
N GLU A 453 -16.22 -7.50 40.14
CA GLU A 453 -17.58 -6.97 39.94
C GLU A 453 -18.10 -7.26 38.53
N LEU A 454 -17.31 -6.93 37.51
CA LEU A 454 -17.69 -7.17 36.11
C LEU A 454 -17.72 -8.68 35.80
N GLN A 455 -16.83 -9.48 36.41
CA GLN A 455 -16.85 -10.93 36.25
C GLN A 455 -18.13 -11.57 36.79
N ARG A 456 -18.63 -11.12 37.95
CA ARG A 456 -19.90 -11.61 38.52
C ARG A 456 -21.11 -11.21 37.67
N ASP A 457 -21.13 -9.97 37.18
CA ASP A 457 -22.18 -9.49 36.28
C ASP A 457 -22.18 -10.30 34.96
N LEU A 458 -21.02 -10.49 34.32
CA LEU A 458 -20.90 -11.31 33.11
C LEU A 458 -21.23 -12.79 33.34
N GLY A 459 -21.02 -13.31 34.55
CA GLY A 459 -21.43 -14.68 34.90
C GLY A 459 -22.94 -14.91 34.92
N THR A 460 -23.75 -13.86 35.00
CA THR A 460 -25.21 -13.95 34.94
C THR A 460 -25.72 -13.41 33.61
N TRP A 461 -25.59 -12.11 33.39
CA TRP A 461 -26.02 -11.44 32.16
C TRP A 461 -25.29 -11.95 30.92
N GLY A 462 -23.97 -12.12 31.00
CA GLY A 462 -23.14 -12.47 29.85
C GLY A 462 -23.45 -13.86 29.31
N LEU A 463 -23.70 -14.84 30.19
CA LEU A 463 -24.12 -16.18 29.81
C LEU A 463 -25.45 -16.16 29.03
N ASP A 464 -26.48 -15.55 29.61
CA ASP A 464 -27.83 -15.51 29.03
C ASP A 464 -27.81 -14.79 27.68
N ARG A 465 -27.16 -13.63 27.61
CA ARG A 465 -27.05 -12.85 26.37
C ARG A 465 -26.25 -13.58 25.31
N PHE A 466 -25.11 -14.18 25.66
CA PHE A 466 -24.27 -14.90 24.69
C PHE A 466 -25.02 -16.07 24.04
N LEU A 467 -25.73 -16.86 24.85
CA LEU A 467 -26.41 -18.06 24.38
C LEU A 467 -27.70 -17.79 23.60
N GLU A 468 -28.26 -16.57 23.66
CA GLU A 468 -29.45 -16.19 22.90
C GLU A 468 -29.18 -16.18 21.38
N TYR A 469 -28.06 -15.59 20.95
CA TYR A 469 -27.61 -15.56 19.55
C TYR A 469 -26.08 -15.75 19.46
N PRO A 470 -25.56 -16.96 19.70
CA PRO A 470 -24.13 -17.20 19.74
C PRO A 470 -23.48 -16.92 18.37
N PRO A 471 -22.38 -16.14 18.32
CA PRO A 471 -21.63 -15.95 17.08
C PRO A 471 -20.98 -17.24 16.59
N SER A 472 -20.83 -17.38 15.27
CA SER A 472 -20.28 -18.60 14.65
C SER A 472 -18.86 -18.96 15.12
N ARG A 473 -18.06 -17.94 15.44
CA ARG A 473 -16.69 -18.04 15.98
C ARG A 473 -16.69 -17.68 17.46
N CYS A 474 -16.94 -18.64 18.35
CA CYS A 474 -17.15 -18.39 19.77
C CYS A 474 -16.31 -19.23 20.72
N SER A 475 -15.31 -19.97 20.23
CA SER A 475 -14.47 -20.86 21.05
C SER A 475 -13.88 -20.16 22.29
N GLU A 476 -13.41 -18.92 22.14
CA GLU A 476 -12.81 -18.13 23.22
C GLU A 476 -13.81 -17.77 24.33
N SER A 477 -15.08 -17.53 23.98
CA SER A 477 -16.13 -17.28 24.99
C SER A 477 -16.45 -18.54 25.77
N ILE A 478 -16.43 -19.71 25.14
CA ILE A 478 -16.62 -21.00 25.84
C ILE A 478 -15.48 -21.20 26.85
N HIS A 479 -14.25 -20.83 26.49
CA HIS A 479 -13.12 -20.83 27.43
C HIS A 479 -13.35 -19.85 28.59
N GLY A 480 -13.85 -18.65 28.30
CA GLY A 480 -14.22 -17.67 29.33
C GLY A 480 -15.34 -18.15 30.27
N LEU A 481 -16.36 -18.81 29.74
CA LEU A 481 -17.43 -19.42 30.54
C LEU A 481 -16.90 -20.53 31.45
N HIS A 482 -16.00 -21.38 30.95
CA HIS A 482 -15.36 -22.38 31.77
C HIS A 482 -14.58 -21.75 32.93
N TRP A 483 -13.75 -20.73 32.64
CA TRP A 483 -13.00 -20.00 33.66
C TRP A 483 -13.91 -19.37 34.71
N LEU A 484 -15.03 -18.75 34.28
CA LEU A 484 -16.03 -18.20 35.20
C LEU A 484 -16.65 -19.29 36.07
N SER A 485 -16.95 -20.45 35.51
CA SER A 485 -17.56 -21.55 36.25
C SER A 485 -16.65 -22.10 37.34
N ASP A 486 -15.33 -22.09 37.12
CA ASP A 486 -14.35 -22.49 38.14
C ASP A 486 -14.26 -21.46 39.28
N ARG A 487 -14.43 -20.17 38.96
CA ARG A 487 -14.36 -19.06 39.93
C ARG A 487 -15.66 -18.84 40.70
N PHE A 488 -16.81 -19.03 40.06
CA PHE A 488 -18.15 -18.80 40.61
C PHE A 488 -19.07 -20.03 40.44
N PRO A 489 -18.74 -21.18 41.06
CA PRO A 489 -19.43 -22.45 40.82
C PRO A 489 -20.91 -22.42 41.21
N LEU A 490 -21.27 -21.70 42.29
CA LEU A 490 -22.65 -21.63 42.79
C LEU A 490 -23.65 -21.02 41.80
N HIS A 491 -23.19 -20.17 40.88
CA HIS A 491 -24.05 -19.47 39.92
C HIS A 491 -24.14 -20.17 38.57
N LEU A 492 -23.12 -20.95 38.21
CA LEU A 492 -22.96 -21.52 36.87
C LEU A 492 -23.03 -23.05 36.84
N GLN A 493 -22.99 -23.71 38.00
CA GLN A 493 -22.98 -25.17 38.13
C GLN A 493 -24.14 -25.69 39.01
N SER A 494 -25.19 -24.88 39.20
CA SER A 494 -26.42 -25.36 39.86
C SER A 494 -27.13 -26.35 38.93
N GLU A 495 -27.76 -27.41 39.44
CA GLU A 495 -28.37 -28.46 38.59
C GLU A 495 -29.44 -27.93 37.62
N SER A 496 -30.12 -26.82 37.97
CA SER A 496 -31.11 -26.17 37.11
C SER A 496 -30.49 -25.24 36.07
N ASP A 497 -29.32 -24.66 36.33
CA ASP A 497 -28.70 -23.59 35.53
C ASP A 497 -27.26 -23.96 35.11
N ASP A 498 -26.95 -25.25 34.94
CA ASP A 498 -25.64 -25.67 34.45
C ASP A 498 -25.45 -25.18 33.01
N TRP A 499 -24.58 -24.19 32.87
CA TRP A 499 -24.29 -23.53 31.61
C TRP A 499 -23.86 -24.55 30.54
N LYS A 500 -23.22 -25.65 30.92
CA LYS A 500 -22.74 -26.69 29.99
C LYS A 500 -23.90 -27.39 29.31
N THR A 501 -24.91 -27.76 30.09
CA THR A 501 -26.10 -28.47 29.59
C THR A 501 -26.88 -27.58 28.63
N ILE A 502 -27.08 -26.32 29.01
CA ILE A 502 -27.75 -25.32 28.18
C ILE A 502 -26.94 -25.08 26.89
N ALA A 503 -25.64 -24.81 27.00
CA ALA A 503 -24.75 -24.55 25.86
C ALA A 503 -24.68 -25.74 24.89
N ARG A 504 -24.68 -26.99 25.39
CA ARG A 504 -24.71 -28.19 24.53
C ARG A 504 -26.03 -28.31 23.79
N SER A 505 -27.16 -28.10 24.47
CA SER A 505 -28.48 -28.15 23.84
C SER A 505 -28.59 -27.14 22.68
N ILE A 506 -28.09 -25.91 22.90
CA ILE A 506 -28.05 -24.86 21.90
C ILE A 506 -27.05 -25.22 20.79
N GLY A 507 -25.87 -25.72 21.14
CA GLY A 507 -24.84 -26.16 20.18
C GLY A 507 -25.35 -27.21 19.19
N TYR A 508 -26.16 -28.18 19.63
CA TYR A 508 -26.76 -29.16 18.72
C TYR A 508 -27.81 -28.58 17.76
N SER A 509 -28.40 -27.43 18.11
CA SER A 509 -29.32 -26.69 17.21
C SER A 509 -28.60 -25.79 16.20
N MET A 510 -27.29 -25.55 16.38
CA MET A 510 -26.48 -24.71 15.50
C MET A 510 -25.99 -25.46 14.25
N PRO A 511 -25.61 -24.75 13.16
CA PRO A 511 -24.97 -25.34 11.98
C PRO A 511 -23.72 -26.17 12.32
N GLN A 512 -23.42 -27.17 11.49
CA GLN A 512 -22.29 -28.10 11.73
C GLN A 512 -20.93 -27.41 11.78
N ASP A 513 -20.78 -26.30 11.07
CA ASP A 513 -19.55 -25.53 11.08
C ASP A 513 -19.48 -24.60 12.30
N HIS A 514 -20.53 -24.40 13.09
CA HIS A 514 -20.50 -23.49 14.25
C HIS A 514 -19.58 -24.01 15.38
N ASP A 515 -18.78 -23.13 16.00
CA ASP A 515 -17.82 -23.54 17.04
C ASP A 515 -18.50 -24.19 18.25
N LEU A 516 -19.62 -23.65 18.72
CA LEU A 516 -20.47 -24.25 19.77
C LEU A 516 -20.99 -25.66 19.43
N HIS A 517 -21.36 -25.92 18.17
CA HIS A 517 -21.75 -27.25 17.71
C HIS A 517 -20.58 -28.22 17.78
N LEU A 518 -19.43 -27.81 17.24
CA LEU A 518 -18.21 -28.62 17.24
C LEU A 518 -17.72 -28.92 18.65
N TRP A 519 -17.83 -27.96 19.58
CA TRP A 519 -17.55 -28.17 21.00
C TRP A 519 -18.50 -29.20 21.63
N ALA A 520 -19.80 -29.13 21.33
CA ALA A 520 -20.78 -30.12 21.81
C ALA A 520 -20.46 -31.53 21.28
N VAL A 521 -20.12 -31.66 20.00
CA VAL A 521 -19.69 -32.93 19.40
C VAL A 521 -18.40 -33.46 20.04
N LEU A 522 -17.40 -32.59 20.26
CA LEU A 522 -16.14 -32.99 20.89
C LEU A 522 -16.34 -33.42 22.36
N SER A 523 -17.20 -32.72 23.11
CA SER A 523 -17.56 -33.11 24.47
C SER A 523 -18.22 -34.49 24.53
N GLN A 524 -19.13 -34.78 23.58
CA GLN A 524 -19.78 -36.08 23.49
C GLN A 524 -18.79 -37.18 23.13
N TRP A 525 -17.82 -36.90 22.26
CA TRP A 525 -16.75 -37.85 21.97
C TRP A 525 -15.95 -38.19 23.24
N TYR A 526 -15.69 -37.23 24.12
CA TYR A 526 -14.95 -37.49 25.36
C TYR A 526 -15.73 -38.24 26.42
N GLU A 527 -17.04 -38.02 26.54
CA GLU A 527 -17.87 -38.70 27.53
C GLU A 527 -18.31 -40.10 27.09
N GLU A 528 -18.71 -40.25 25.83
CA GLU A 528 -19.38 -41.45 25.32
C GLU A 528 -18.48 -42.30 24.42
N ASP A 529 -17.24 -41.85 24.16
CA ASP A 529 -16.33 -42.41 23.13
C ASP A 529 -17.00 -42.47 21.73
N HIS A 530 -17.98 -41.60 21.49
CA HIS A 530 -18.71 -41.53 20.24
C HIS A 530 -17.92 -40.74 19.20
N ARG A 531 -17.14 -41.46 18.39
CA ARG A 531 -16.30 -40.87 17.35
C ARG A 531 -17.13 -40.17 16.26
N PRO A 532 -16.88 -38.87 15.96
CA PRO A 532 -17.59 -38.16 14.91
C PRO A 532 -17.14 -38.59 13.51
N HIS A 533 -17.97 -38.28 12.51
CA HIS A 533 -17.67 -38.52 11.10
C HIS A 533 -16.49 -37.67 10.59
N HIS A 534 -15.80 -38.11 9.53
CA HIS A 534 -14.60 -37.43 9.01
C HIS A 534 -14.85 -35.96 8.62
N SER A 535 -16.05 -35.64 8.12
CA SER A 535 -16.45 -34.28 7.76
C SER A 535 -16.47 -33.34 8.97
N LEU A 536 -16.95 -33.81 10.12
CA LEU A 536 -16.92 -33.06 11.39
C LEU A 536 -15.51 -32.96 11.95
N MET A 537 -14.68 -34.02 11.81
CA MET A 537 -13.27 -33.95 12.22
C MET A 537 -12.49 -32.88 11.44
N ASN A 538 -12.77 -32.73 10.13
CA ASN A 538 -12.21 -31.66 9.30
C ASN A 538 -12.57 -30.27 9.87
N LEU A 539 -13.83 -30.08 10.24
CA LEU A 539 -14.31 -28.83 10.85
C LEU A 539 -13.72 -28.57 12.24
N ILE A 540 -13.60 -29.60 13.08
CA ILE A 540 -12.94 -29.50 14.41
C ILE A 540 -11.52 -28.96 14.24
N VAL A 541 -10.74 -29.55 13.32
CA VAL A 541 -9.35 -29.15 13.07
C VAL A 541 -9.24 -27.73 12.51
N LYS A 542 -10.17 -27.32 11.65
CA LYS A 542 -10.18 -25.96 11.06
C LYS A 542 -10.60 -24.88 12.04
N ARG A 543 -11.42 -25.20 13.05
CA ARG A 543 -12.14 -24.19 13.82
C ARG A 543 -11.82 -24.14 15.29
N LEU A 544 -11.68 -25.30 15.94
CA LEU A 544 -11.49 -25.37 17.39
C LEU A 544 -10.01 -25.24 17.78
N PRO A 545 -9.72 -24.66 18.96
CA PRO A 545 -8.35 -24.58 19.49
C PRO A 545 -7.68 -25.96 19.57
N GLU A 546 -6.42 -26.04 19.12
CA GLU A 546 -5.67 -27.31 19.02
C GLU A 546 -5.61 -28.08 20.34
N GLU A 547 -5.45 -27.37 21.46
CA GLU A 547 -5.39 -27.95 22.80
C GLU A 547 -6.69 -28.69 23.20
N TRP A 548 -7.84 -28.31 22.64
CA TRP A 548 -9.11 -28.94 23.00
C TRP A 548 -9.23 -30.36 22.45
N TRP A 549 -8.65 -30.61 21.28
CA TRP A 549 -8.73 -31.92 20.61
C TRP A 549 -7.40 -32.67 20.58
N ALA A 550 -6.33 -32.13 21.18
CA ALA A 550 -5.02 -32.77 21.30
C ALA A 550 -5.07 -34.25 21.74
N PRO A 551 -5.88 -34.66 22.74
CA PRO A 551 -6.03 -36.07 23.15
C PRO A 551 -6.44 -37.05 22.05
N VAL A 552 -7.14 -36.55 21.02
CA VAL A 552 -7.63 -37.34 19.88
C VAL A 552 -6.93 -36.94 18.57
N ALA A 553 -5.90 -36.08 18.63
CA ALA A 553 -5.18 -35.59 17.45
C ALA A 553 -4.65 -36.72 16.56
N GLU A 554 -4.03 -37.75 17.16
CA GLU A 554 -3.57 -38.92 16.38
C GLU A 554 -4.74 -39.60 15.64
N THR A 555 -5.88 -39.75 16.31
CA THR A 555 -7.06 -40.41 15.73
C THR A 555 -7.63 -39.58 14.58
N ILE A 556 -7.66 -38.26 14.72
CA ILE A 556 -8.11 -37.34 13.68
C ILE A 556 -7.14 -37.39 12.49
N LEU A 557 -5.83 -37.25 12.72
CA LEU A 557 -4.80 -37.33 11.68
C LEU A 557 -4.91 -38.64 10.89
N THR A 558 -5.13 -39.74 11.61
CA THR A 558 -5.31 -41.08 11.04
C THR A 558 -6.52 -41.17 10.11
N VAL A 559 -7.65 -40.55 10.44
CA VAL A 559 -8.84 -40.53 9.55
C VAL A 559 -8.59 -39.66 8.34
N LEU A 560 -8.09 -38.44 8.58
CA LEU A 560 -7.90 -37.47 7.52
C LEU A 560 -6.84 -37.93 6.50
N SER A 561 -5.88 -38.75 6.91
CA SER A 561 -4.90 -39.35 6.00
C SER A 561 -5.48 -40.41 5.05
N ASP A 562 -6.67 -40.93 5.34
CA ASP A 562 -7.34 -41.94 4.51
C ASP A 562 -8.26 -41.31 3.46
N GLU A 563 -8.61 -40.03 3.60
CA GLU A 563 -9.54 -39.31 2.74
C GLU A 563 -8.82 -38.29 1.83
N PRO A 564 -9.19 -38.17 0.55
CA PRO A 564 -8.50 -37.29 -0.41
C PRO A 564 -8.50 -35.82 0.02
N ASP A 565 -9.67 -35.30 0.42
CA ASP A 565 -9.84 -33.92 0.89
C ASP A 565 -9.13 -33.70 2.25
N GLY A 566 -8.98 -34.77 3.04
CA GLY A 566 -8.25 -34.75 4.30
C GLY A 566 -6.74 -34.62 4.09
N ILE A 567 -6.17 -35.31 3.09
CA ILE A 567 -4.74 -35.23 2.75
C ILE A 567 -4.38 -33.80 2.31
N LEU A 568 -5.19 -33.19 1.45
CA LEU A 568 -5.01 -31.79 1.03
C LEU A 568 -5.10 -30.82 2.22
N LEU A 569 -6.05 -31.05 3.14
CA LEU A 569 -6.15 -30.24 4.34
C LEU A 569 -4.89 -30.35 5.20
N LEU A 570 -4.39 -31.58 5.38
CA LEU A 570 -3.21 -31.87 6.20
C LEU A 570 -1.93 -31.27 5.63
N SER A 571 -1.79 -31.20 4.30
CA SER A 571 -0.63 -30.55 3.68
C SER A 571 -0.68 -29.03 3.83
N GLN A 572 -1.87 -28.42 3.74
CA GLN A 572 -2.05 -26.96 3.76
C GLN A 572 -2.09 -26.35 5.17
N SER A 573 -2.67 -27.06 6.15
CA SER A 573 -2.99 -26.48 7.47
C SER A 573 -1.76 -26.35 8.37
N ASN A 574 -1.50 -25.15 8.88
CA ASN A 574 -0.39 -24.87 9.80
C ASN A 574 -0.68 -25.36 11.23
N ILE A 575 -0.77 -26.67 11.42
CA ILE A 575 -1.04 -27.32 12.70
C ILE A 575 0.26 -27.94 13.23
N ALA A 576 0.60 -27.67 14.49
CA ALA A 576 1.78 -28.24 15.11
C ALA A 576 1.54 -29.70 15.55
N TRP A 577 1.28 -30.59 14.58
CA TRP A 577 1.08 -32.02 14.79
C TRP A 577 2.12 -32.68 15.72
N PRO A 578 3.43 -32.36 15.63
CA PRO A 578 4.41 -32.87 16.59
C PRO A 578 4.07 -32.53 18.05
N SER A 579 3.62 -31.30 18.33
CA SER A 579 3.29 -30.85 19.68
C SER A 579 1.98 -31.43 20.24
N LEU A 580 1.04 -31.75 19.35
CA LEU A 580 -0.27 -32.30 19.74
C LEU A 580 -0.20 -33.80 19.96
N ILE A 581 0.55 -34.52 19.12
CA ILE A 581 0.61 -35.97 19.14
C ILE A 581 1.69 -36.47 20.09
N ILE A 582 2.89 -35.86 20.09
CA ILE A 582 4.02 -36.32 20.90
C ILE A 582 3.90 -35.80 22.33
N ARG A 583 2.90 -36.32 23.05
CA ARG A 583 2.59 -35.99 24.44
C ARG A 583 2.80 -37.20 25.36
N PRO A 584 3.34 -37.01 26.59
CA PRO A 584 3.47 -38.06 27.59
C PRO A 584 2.19 -38.87 27.80
N ILE A 585 2.36 -40.16 28.04
CA ILE A 585 1.26 -41.03 28.45
C ILE A 585 0.74 -40.56 29.80
N GLY A 586 -0.57 -40.35 29.91
CA GLY A 586 -1.22 -39.92 31.15
C GLY A 586 -1.24 -38.40 31.35
N GLU A 587 -0.77 -37.60 30.39
CA GLU A 587 -0.92 -36.15 30.43
C GLU A 587 -2.41 -35.78 30.48
N VAL A 588 -2.82 -35.11 31.56
CA VAL A 588 -4.21 -34.69 31.79
C VAL A 588 -4.52 -33.49 30.91
N HIS A 589 -5.59 -33.60 30.13
CA HIS A 589 -6.09 -32.54 29.27
C HIS A 589 -7.45 -32.10 29.76
N GLN A 590 -7.67 -30.80 29.76
CA GLN A 590 -8.95 -30.20 30.12
C GLN A 590 -9.51 -29.43 28.93
N MET A 591 -10.73 -29.78 28.55
CA MET A 591 -11.52 -28.99 27.61
C MET A 591 -12.52 -28.13 28.39
N PRO A 592 -12.82 -26.90 27.93
CA PRO A 592 -13.87 -26.08 28.51
C PRO A 592 -15.17 -26.84 28.75
N GLY A 593 -15.76 -26.65 29.93
CA GLY A 593 -16.86 -27.48 30.43
C GLY A 593 -16.42 -28.51 31.48
N GLY A 594 -15.15 -28.50 31.91
CA GLY A 594 -14.65 -29.41 32.94
C GLY A 594 -14.50 -30.86 32.47
N PHE A 595 -14.43 -31.08 31.15
CA PHE A 595 -14.16 -32.40 30.60
C PHE A 595 -12.66 -32.68 30.72
N SER A 596 -12.30 -33.67 31.52
CA SER A 596 -10.92 -34.12 31.65
C SER A 596 -10.71 -35.44 30.93
N THR A 597 -9.67 -35.54 30.12
CA THR A 597 -9.23 -36.79 29.49
C THR A 597 -7.73 -36.95 29.62
N ILE A 598 -7.23 -38.16 29.37
CA ILE A 598 -5.80 -38.47 29.43
C ILE A 598 -5.26 -38.77 28.04
N HIS A 599 -4.09 -38.20 27.73
CA HIS A 599 -3.41 -38.52 26.48
C HIS A 599 -2.87 -39.96 26.53
N LYS A 600 -3.21 -40.76 25.52
CA LYS A 600 -2.87 -42.20 25.47
C LYS A 600 -1.42 -42.46 24.99
N GLY A 601 -0.69 -41.41 24.63
CA GLY A 601 0.60 -41.51 23.95
C GLY A 601 0.47 -41.88 22.47
N VAL A 602 1.59 -41.88 21.77
CA VAL A 602 1.62 -42.08 20.31
C VAL A 602 1.63 -43.57 19.97
N ARG A 603 0.78 -44.03 19.06
CA ARG A 603 0.82 -45.44 18.63
C ARG A 603 2.02 -45.70 17.72
N ARG A 604 2.67 -46.86 17.93
CA ARG A 604 3.78 -47.36 17.08
C ARG A 604 3.44 -47.45 15.58
N THR A 605 2.16 -47.55 15.23
CA THR A 605 1.68 -47.72 13.84
C THR A 605 1.60 -46.41 13.07
N LEU A 606 1.66 -45.26 13.74
CA LEU A 606 1.48 -43.95 13.11
C LEU A 606 2.53 -43.68 12.03
N LEU A 607 3.81 -43.98 12.30
CA LEU A 607 4.89 -43.76 11.34
C LEU A 607 4.63 -44.43 9.98
N THR A 608 4.22 -45.70 9.98
CA THR A 608 3.93 -46.43 8.74
C THR A 608 2.73 -45.84 7.99
N ARG A 609 1.77 -45.25 8.70
CA ARG A 609 0.64 -44.54 8.08
C ARG A 609 1.08 -43.23 7.42
N LEU A 610 1.93 -42.45 8.10
CA LEU A 610 2.49 -41.21 7.53
C LEU A 610 3.33 -41.50 6.28
N GLU A 611 4.16 -42.55 6.31
CA GLU A 611 4.96 -42.96 5.15
C GLU A 611 4.08 -43.30 3.95
N ARG A 612 2.96 -44.02 4.15
CA ARG A 612 2.00 -44.30 3.08
C ARG A 612 1.26 -43.07 2.56
N MET A 613 1.05 -42.07 3.41
CA MET A 613 0.38 -40.82 3.03
C MET A 613 1.27 -39.99 2.10
N PHE A 614 2.59 -39.98 2.31
CA PHE A 614 3.54 -39.26 1.44
C PHE A 614 3.59 -39.80 0.01
N ASP A 615 3.27 -41.08 -0.18
CA ASP A 615 3.17 -41.71 -1.50
C ASP A 615 1.87 -41.35 -2.25
N ASN A 616 0.93 -40.64 -1.61
CA ASN A 616 -0.35 -40.27 -2.22
C ASN A 616 -0.17 -39.11 -3.22
N PRO A 617 -0.76 -39.16 -4.43
CA PRO A 617 -0.63 -38.09 -5.43
C PRO A 617 -1.21 -36.73 -4.99
N GLN A 618 -2.09 -36.70 -4.00
CA GLN A 618 -2.68 -35.46 -3.46
C GLN A 618 -1.82 -34.84 -2.35
N TRP A 619 -0.75 -35.51 -1.93
CA TRP A 619 0.19 -34.95 -0.96
C TRP A 619 1.06 -33.87 -1.59
N GLU A 620 1.01 -32.67 -1.02
CA GLU A 620 1.78 -31.52 -1.49
C GLU A 620 2.94 -31.21 -0.54
N GLU A 621 4.18 -31.39 -1.01
CA GLU A 621 5.38 -31.06 -0.24
C GLU A 621 5.67 -29.55 -0.19
N GLY A 622 6.32 -29.11 0.89
CA GLY A 622 6.81 -27.73 1.04
C GLY A 622 5.78 -26.73 1.56
N LEU A 623 4.55 -27.17 1.82
CA LEU A 623 3.52 -26.39 2.52
C LEU A 623 3.70 -26.45 4.05
N SER A 624 3.03 -25.54 4.77
CA SER A 624 3.18 -25.43 6.22
C SER A 624 2.79 -26.71 6.98
N GLY A 625 1.68 -27.35 6.60
CA GLY A 625 1.23 -28.59 7.21
C GLY A 625 2.10 -29.79 6.83
N SER A 626 2.54 -29.87 5.57
CA SER A 626 3.45 -30.94 5.13
C SER A 626 4.83 -30.87 5.78
N ILE A 627 5.31 -29.67 6.11
CA ILE A 627 6.51 -29.48 6.94
C ILE A 627 6.30 -30.06 8.36
N MET A 628 5.19 -29.74 9.02
CA MET A 628 4.89 -30.22 10.38
C MET A 628 4.76 -31.75 10.43
N ILE A 629 4.09 -32.34 9.45
CA ILE A 629 3.89 -33.79 9.38
C ILE A 629 5.19 -34.52 8.98
N SER A 630 6.01 -33.93 8.12
CA SER A 630 7.35 -34.47 7.81
C SER A 630 8.22 -34.52 9.07
N ASP A 631 8.21 -33.44 9.87
CA ASP A 631 8.93 -33.40 11.13
C ASP A 631 8.40 -34.42 12.14
N LEU A 632 7.07 -34.62 12.22
CA LEU A 632 6.48 -35.69 13.03
C LEU A 632 6.98 -37.07 12.59
N ALA A 633 6.96 -37.36 11.28
CA ALA A 633 7.40 -38.64 10.74
C ALA A 633 8.89 -38.89 11.01
N GLU A 634 9.75 -37.88 10.80
CA GLU A 634 11.19 -37.99 11.05
C GLU A 634 11.52 -38.13 12.55
N THR A 635 10.74 -37.43 13.40
CA THR A 635 10.83 -37.56 14.86
C THR A 635 10.50 -39.00 15.30
N LEU A 636 9.42 -39.59 14.77
CA LEU A 636 9.06 -40.97 15.07
C LEU A 636 10.07 -41.98 14.49
N ARG A 637 10.64 -41.69 13.31
CA ARG A 637 11.67 -42.52 12.68
C ARG A 637 12.94 -42.59 13.53
N SER A 638 13.45 -41.44 13.96
CA SER A 638 14.62 -41.34 14.82
C SER A 638 14.38 -41.95 16.20
N ALA A 639 13.20 -41.74 16.81
CA ALA A 639 12.82 -42.39 18.07
C ALA A 639 12.78 -43.93 17.95
N ARG A 640 12.33 -44.45 16.80
CA ARG A 640 12.25 -45.91 16.55
C ARG A 640 13.61 -46.59 16.56
N THR A 641 14.64 -45.91 16.06
CA THR A 641 16.03 -46.40 16.01
C THR A 641 16.90 -45.89 17.17
N LEU A 642 16.40 -44.96 17.98
CA LEU A 642 17.15 -44.20 19.00
C LEU A 642 18.42 -43.55 18.42
N SER A 643 18.38 -43.15 17.16
CA SER A 643 19.45 -42.36 16.53
C SER A 643 19.29 -40.89 16.86
N ALA A 644 20.39 -40.13 16.94
CA ALA A 644 20.32 -38.69 17.19
C ALA A 644 19.28 -38.01 16.26
N PRO A 645 18.31 -37.25 16.80
CA PRO A 645 17.26 -36.66 15.98
C PRO A 645 17.86 -35.63 15.02
N PRO A 646 17.44 -35.62 13.74
CA PRO A 646 17.89 -34.59 12.82
C PRO A 646 17.27 -33.23 13.16
N ARG A 647 17.85 -32.17 12.61
CA ARG A 647 17.28 -30.83 12.70
C ARG A 647 15.96 -30.78 11.94
N GLY A 648 14.87 -30.44 12.65
CA GLY A 648 13.54 -30.30 12.06
C GLY A 648 13.41 -29.03 11.20
N LYS A 649 12.41 -29.04 10.31
CA LYS A 649 12.08 -27.93 9.39
C LYS A 649 11.19 -26.87 10.06
N SER A 650 10.25 -27.28 10.90
CA SER A 650 9.35 -26.40 11.68
C SER A 650 10.01 -25.85 12.94
N HIS A 651 10.84 -26.66 13.59
CA HIS A 651 11.64 -26.29 14.75
C HIS A 651 12.92 -27.14 14.78
N PRO A 652 14.13 -26.56 14.94
CA PRO A 652 15.39 -27.29 14.87
C PRO A 652 15.48 -28.49 15.83
N MET A 653 14.79 -28.39 16.97
CA MET A 653 14.82 -29.37 18.05
C MET A 653 13.55 -30.24 18.19
N VAL A 654 12.64 -30.22 17.23
CA VAL A 654 11.35 -30.96 17.29
C VAL A 654 11.54 -32.45 17.58
N GLY A 655 12.60 -33.06 17.02
CA GLY A 655 12.88 -34.49 17.16
C GLY A 655 13.08 -34.95 18.60
N TRP A 656 13.47 -34.05 19.51
CA TRP A 656 13.65 -34.38 20.92
C TRP A 656 12.35 -34.70 21.64
N LEU A 657 11.19 -34.23 21.14
CA LEU A 657 9.89 -34.49 21.78
C LEU A 657 9.60 -36.00 21.94
N ALA A 658 10.11 -36.86 21.05
CA ALA A 658 9.91 -38.31 21.14
C ALA A 658 11.08 -39.08 21.79
N PHE A 659 12.02 -38.38 22.43
CA PHE A 659 13.18 -38.99 23.09
C PHE A 659 13.08 -38.91 24.61
N PRO A 660 13.70 -39.86 25.35
CA PRO A 660 13.80 -39.78 26.80
C PRO A 660 14.39 -38.45 27.25
N GLU A 661 13.77 -37.82 28.26
CA GLU A 661 14.15 -36.48 28.73
C GLU A 661 15.63 -36.38 29.15
N HIS A 662 16.21 -37.45 29.70
CA HIS A 662 17.60 -37.49 30.14
C HIS A 662 18.62 -37.40 29.00
N LEU A 663 18.21 -37.64 27.75
CA LEU A 663 19.06 -37.51 26.55
C LEU A 663 18.97 -36.11 25.93
N TRP A 664 18.06 -35.26 26.41
CA TRP A 664 17.84 -33.96 25.81
C TRP A 664 19.03 -33.02 26.03
N PRO A 665 19.28 -32.10 25.08
CA PRO A 665 20.22 -31.00 25.26
C PRO A 665 19.87 -30.11 26.47
N SER A 666 20.81 -29.26 26.88
CA SER A 666 20.57 -28.31 27.97
C SER A 666 19.47 -27.31 27.62
N ILE A 667 18.79 -26.77 28.64
CA ILE A 667 17.72 -25.78 28.46
C ILE A 667 18.25 -24.53 27.74
N GLU A 668 19.50 -24.13 28.00
CA GLU A 668 20.16 -23.00 27.33
C GLU A 668 20.27 -23.22 25.80
N SER A 669 20.59 -24.45 25.39
CA SER A 669 20.60 -24.82 23.96
C SER A 669 19.19 -24.77 23.36
N ILE A 670 18.18 -25.21 24.11
CA ILE A 670 16.77 -25.15 23.69
C ILE A 670 16.30 -23.70 23.51
N GLN A 671 16.65 -22.81 24.43
CA GLN A 671 16.29 -21.39 24.37
C GLN A 671 16.99 -20.63 23.23
N SER A 672 18.17 -21.08 22.82
CA SER A 672 18.95 -20.42 21.76
C SER A 672 18.42 -20.66 20.35
N GLU A 673 17.60 -21.70 20.17
CA GLU A 673 17.03 -22.10 18.88
C GLU A 673 15.61 -21.53 18.74
N SER A 674 15.30 -20.96 17.57
CA SER A 674 13.98 -20.39 17.26
C SER A 674 13.21 -21.27 16.27
N GLY A 675 11.91 -21.47 16.50
CA GLY A 675 11.03 -22.18 15.58
C GLY A 675 9.56 -21.97 15.95
N ASP A 676 8.69 -22.94 15.59
CA ASP A 676 7.27 -22.88 15.94
C ASP A 676 7.04 -22.79 17.46
N ALA A 677 6.30 -21.76 17.90
CA ALA A 677 6.09 -21.47 19.31
C ALA A 677 5.36 -22.57 20.09
N ARG A 678 4.48 -23.34 19.44
CA ARG A 678 3.75 -24.45 20.07
C ARG A 678 4.71 -25.60 20.39
N ILE A 679 5.64 -25.88 19.47
CA ILE A 679 6.72 -26.84 19.69
C ILE A 679 7.72 -26.32 20.73
N SER A 680 8.12 -25.05 20.65
CA SER A 680 9.04 -24.45 21.63
C SER A 680 8.46 -24.52 23.06
N SER A 681 7.16 -24.23 23.23
CA SER A 681 6.50 -24.31 24.54
C SER A 681 6.64 -25.69 25.19
N ARG A 682 6.44 -26.75 24.40
CA ARG A 682 6.59 -28.15 24.84
C ARG A 682 8.03 -28.48 25.20
N LEU A 683 8.98 -28.08 24.36
CA LEU A 683 10.41 -28.32 24.59
C LEU A 683 10.90 -27.61 25.86
N MET A 684 10.44 -26.38 26.09
CA MET A 684 10.78 -25.59 27.27
C MET A 684 10.26 -26.21 28.58
N GLN A 685 9.09 -26.86 28.51
CA GLN A 685 8.51 -27.59 29.65
C GLN A 685 9.10 -29.01 29.81
N ARG A 686 10.02 -29.43 28.94
CA ARG A 686 10.62 -30.78 28.90
C ARG A 686 9.60 -31.91 28.83
N LEU A 687 8.47 -31.68 28.18
CA LEU A 687 7.38 -32.65 28.11
C LEU A 687 7.56 -33.62 26.94
N SER A 688 8.26 -34.72 27.21
CA SER A 688 8.52 -35.78 26.24
C SER A 688 7.35 -36.74 26.07
N GLY A 689 6.98 -37.02 24.82
CA GLY A 689 6.04 -38.09 24.45
C GLY A 689 6.69 -39.46 24.30
N TRP A 690 7.95 -39.63 24.72
CA TRP A 690 8.64 -40.92 24.66
C TRP A 690 7.96 -41.98 25.55
N HIS A 691 7.86 -43.20 25.03
CA HIS A 691 7.58 -44.40 25.80
C HIS A 691 8.22 -45.63 25.15
N PRO A 692 8.43 -46.74 25.89
CA PRO A 692 9.20 -47.90 25.40
C PRO A 692 8.70 -48.50 24.08
N GLU A 693 7.38 -48.47 23.83
CA GLU A 693 6.78 -49.04 22.62
C GLU A 693 7.11 -48.28 21.32
N LEU A 694 7.66 -47.06 21.41
CA LEU A 694 8.11 -46.30 20.25
C LEU A 694 9.43 -46.83 19.69
N SER A 695 10.28 -47.43 20.53
CA SER A 695 11.57 -47.95 20.10
C SER A 695 11.51 -49.44 19.75
N ARG A 696 12.31 -49.85 18.76
CA ARG A 696 12.59 -51.27 18.52
C ARG A 696 13.69 -51.81 19.44
N ASN A 697 14.47 -50.92 20.05
CA ASN A 697 15.55 -51.25 20.95
C ASN A 697 15.02 -51.14 22.38
N THR A 698 15.05 -52.25 23.12
CA THR A 698 14.81 -52.20 24.56
C THR A 698 15.96 -51.42 25.19
N MET A 699 15.74 -50.15 25.56
CA MET A 699 16.68 -49.47 26.44
C MET A 699 16.69 -50.25 27.76
N THR A 700 17.85 -50.80 28.10
CA THR A 700 18.14 -51.19 29.49
C THR A 700 18.03 -49.93 30.33
N ILE A 701 16.96 -49.87 31.12
CA ILE A 701 16.63 -48.77 32.06
C ILE A 701 17.80 -48.50 32.99
#